data_AF-A0A7H4NX92-F1
#
_entry.id   AF-A0A7H4NX92-F1
#
_cell.length_a   1.000
_cell.length_b   1.000
_cell.length_c   1.000
_cell.angle_alpha   90.00
_cell.angle_beta   90.00
_cell.angle_gamma   90.00
#
_symmetry.space_group_name_H-M   'P 1'
#
loop_
_entity.id
_entity.type
_entity.pdbx_description
1 polymer ?
#
loop_
_entity_poly.entity_id
_entity_poly.type
_entity_poly.pdbx_seq_one_letter_code
_entity_poly.pdbx_strand_id
1 'polypeptide(L)'
;MGDVGSERTVTNVAAGRLSETSTDAVNGSQLHATNTTVNNISSEMNGLKDDALQWDPSQNAYSASHGDTTVNRITNVAAGELSTDSTDAVNGSQLYATNQQVEGNTTSINNLGDTVENIYTTGTKYFHANSTGTDSSALGLDSVAIGMGAIAGNQNDVALGANSKTAATVGTAGVTLRGTDYAFAGANPTSTVSVGDVGSERTVTNVAAGRLSATSTDAVNGSQLYATNTAVENISGDVSGLQQDALQWDPSQNAYSASHGDTTVNRITNVAAGELSTDSTDAVNGSQLYATNQQVEGNTTNIAQNTQNISDLGDTVENIYTTGTKYFHANSTGTDSSALGLDSVAIGMGAIAGNQNDVALGAGSVSGVTVGTSGVTLGGTDYAFAGANPTSTVSVGDVGSERTVTNVAAGRLSATSTDAVNGSQLYATNQQVEGNTTSINNLGDSVENIYTTGTKYFHANSTGTDSSALGLDSVAIGMGAIAGNQNDVALGANSKTAATVGTAGVTLRGTDYAFAGANPTSTVSVGDVGSERTVTNVAAGRLSATSTDAVNGSQLYATNTAVENISGDVSGLQQDALQWDPSQNAYSASHGDTTVNRITNVAAGELSTDSTDAVNGSQLYATNQQVEGNTTSINNLGDSVENIYTTGTKYFHANSTGTDSSALGLDSVAIGMGAVAVHKNDVALGANSVTGATVATTGVNLGGTDYAFAGANPTSTVSVGDVGSERTVTNVAAGRLSATSTDAVNGSQLFATNQQVEGNTTNIAQNTQNISDLGDTVENIYTTGTKYFHANSTGADSQALGLDSVAIGMGAVANNAGDIALGAGSLSEAAVGTAGVSINGTDYAFAGAAPTSTLSVGSEGAERTITNVGAGRLSSTSTDAVNGSQLYATNTAVENLNVSVGGLQNDALLWDENLGAFSASHGSTTVNRITNVAAGELSDKSTDAVNGSQLYATNQNVEANTTSINNLGDTVENIYNTGTKYFHANSTGADSQALGLDSVAIGMGAVANNAGILRWAQAL
;
A
#
# COMPACT_ATOMS: atom_id res chain seq x y z
N MET A 1 -144.14 50.48 24.94
CA MET A 1 -144.62 50.29 23.56
C MET A 1 -143.39 50.30 22.67
N GLY A 2 -142.99 49.25 21.95
CA GLY A 2 -143.66 47.96 21.73
C GLY A 2 -144.23 47.83 20.32
N ASP A 3 -143.37 47.54 19.35
CA ASP A 3 -143.60 46.49 18.33
C ASP A 3 -142.26 46.07 17.68
N VAL A 4 -142.23 44.91 17.02
CA VAL A 4 -141.01 44.18 16.63
C VAL A 4 -140.84 44.16 15.10
N GLY A 5 -139.61 44.22 14.58
CA GLY A 5 -139.30 43.71 13.23
C GLY A 5 -139.06 44.72 12.12
N SER A 6 -138.60 45.94 12.41
CA SER A 6 -137.96 46.82 11.39
C SER A 6 -136.59 47.27 11.86
N GLU A 7 -135.56 47.04 11.04
CA GLU A 7 -134.23 47.63 11.24
C GLU A 7 -134.34 49.14 11.05
N ARG A 8 -134.44 49.87 12.16
CA ARG A 8 -134.52 51.33 12.15
C ARG A 8 -133.10 51.88 12.10
N THR A 9 -132.62 52.18 10.89
CA THR A 9 -131.35 52.91 10.70
C THR A 9 -131.46 54.30 11.35
N VAL A 10 -130.85 54.48 12.52
CA VAL A 10 -130.86 55.77 13.21
C VAL A 10 -129.78 56.66 12.57
N THR A 11 -130.20 57.57 11.71
CA THR A 11 -129.33 58.57 11.08
C THR A 11 -129.20 59.81 11.98
N ASN A 12 -128.08 60.54 11.85
CA ASN A 12 -127.72 61.70 12.69
C ASN A 12 -127.54 61.42 14.20
N VAL A 13 -127.13 60.21 14.58
CA VAL A 13 -126.68 59.92 15.96
C VAL A 13 -125.36 60.65 16.21
N ALA A 14 -125.36 61.62 17.13
CA ALA A 14 -124.14 62.26 17.63
C ALA A 14 -123.24 61.23 18.34
N ALA A 15 -121.94 61.48 18.44
CA ALA A 15 -121.03 60.53 19.07
C ALA A 15 -121.40 60.32 20.56
N GLY A 16 -121.84 59.12 20.92
CA GLY A 16 -122.17 58.74 22.30
C GLY A 16 -120.93 58.72 23.19
N ARG A 17 -121.07 58.91 24.50
CA ARG A 17 -119.92 58.84 25.41
C ARG A 17 -119.42 57.40 25.52
N LEU A 18 -118.12 57.19 25.31
CA LEU A 18 -117.44 55.92 25.56
C LEU A 18 -117.03 55.85 27.04
N SER A 19 -117.74 55.04 27.81
CA SER A 19 -117.42 54.68 29.21
C SER A 19 -118.10 53.35 29.56
N GLU A 20 -117.54 52.57 30.49
CA GLU A 20 -118.06 51.23 30.85
C GLU A 20 -119.54 51.19 31.27
N THR A 21 -120.09 52.31 31.73
CA THR A 21 -121.50 52.46 32.16
C THR A 21 -122.39 53.18 31.15
N SER A 22 -121.91 53.43 29.93
CA SER A 22 -122.67 54.16 28.91
C SER A 22 -123.76 53.31 28.27
N THR A 23 -124.99 53.83 28.25
CA THR A 23 -126.11 53.27 27.47
C THR A 23 -126.39 54.06 26.20
N ASP A 24 -125.49 54.98 25.81
CA ASP A 24 -125.63 55.78 24.59
C ASP A 24 -125.53 54.89 23.34
N ALA A 25 -126.34 55.20 22.32
CA ALA A 25 -126.21 54.55 21.02
C ALA A 25 -124.92 55.03 20.32
N VAL A 26 -123.98 54.11 20.09
CA VAL A 26 -122.78 54.39 19.29
C VAL A 26 -123.14 54.54 17.82
N ASN A 27 -122.60 55.57 17.16
CA ASN A 27 -122.86 55.79 15.74
C ASN A 27 -121.90 54.98 14.84
N GLY A 28 -122.23 54.89 13.54
CA GLY A 28 -121.41 54.15 12.57
C GLY A 28 -119.97 54.67 12.47
N SER A 29 -119.73 55.95 12.75
CA SER A 29 -118.39 56.56 12.79
C SER A 29 -117.57 56.07 13.99
N GLN A 30 -118.20 55.93 15.16
CA GLN A 30 -117.58 55.37 16.36
C GLN A 30 -117.30 53.88 16.19
N LEU A 31 -118.26 53.13 15.62
CA LEU A 31 -118.06 51.72 15.33
C LEU A 31 -116.98 51.50 14.26
N HIS A 32 -116.92 52.35 13.22
CA HIS A 32 -115.86 52.30 12.21
C HIS A 32 -114.50 52.74 12.77
N ALA A 33 -114.45 53.76 13.63
CA ALA A 33 -113.22 54.13 14.35
C ALA A 33 -112.73 52.98 15.22
N THR A 34 -113.61 52.35 16.01
CA THR A 34 -113.29 51.14 16.78
C THR A 34 -112.83 49.99 15.88
N ASN A 35 -113.50 49.74 14.74
CA ASN A 35 -113.13 48.66 13.82
C ASN A 35 -111.81 48.93 13.08
N THR A 36 -111.51 50.18 12.74
CA THR A 36 -110.23 50.59 12.14
C THR A 36 -109.11 50.54 13.19
N THR A 37 -109.38 50.93 14.44
CA THR A 37 -108.46 50.70 15.57
C THR A 37 -108.21 49.21 15.78
N VAL A 38 -109.25 48.36 15.77
CA VAL A 38 -109.12 46.90 15.90
C VAL A 38 -108.38 46.28 14.70
N ASN A 39 -108.61 46.75 13.48
CA ASN A 39 -107.88 46.27 12.30
C ASN A 39 -106.41 46.71 12.28
N ASN A 40 -106.12 47.94 12.69
CA ASN A 40 -104.74 48.42 12.85
C ASN A 40 -104.03 47.63 13.96
N ILE A 41 -104.68 47.45 15.12
CA ILE A 41 -104.20 46.58 16.20
C ILE A 41 -103.97 45.14 15.67
N SER A 42 -104.87 44.58 14.87
CA SER A 42 -104.73 43.24 14.31
C SER A 42 -103.57 43.14 13.30
N SER A 43 -103.36 44.17 12.48
CA SER A 43 -102.23 44.24 11.54
C SER A 43 -100.89 44.45 12.25
N GLU A 44 -100.85 45.32 13.26
CA GLU A 44 -99.69 45.54 14.12
C GLU A 44 -99.38 44.29 14.96
N MET A 45 -100.40 43.58 15.43
CA MET A 45 -100.25 42.32 16.19
C MET A 45 -99.80 41.16 15.31
N ASN A 46 -100.20 41.09 14.04
CA ASN A 46 -99.67 40.12 13.09
C ASN A 46 -98.23 40.43 12.68
N GLY A 47 -97.91 41.70 12.39
CA GLY A 47 -96.52 42.11 12.13
C GLY A 47 -95.61 41.87 13.34
N LEU A 48 -96.07 42.23 14.55
CA LEU A 48 -95.38 41.94 15.80
C LEU A 48 -95.24 40.43 16.05
N LYS A 49 -96.20 39.62 15.60
CA LYS A 49 -96.10 38.17 15.70
C LYS A 49 -95.01 37.63 14.76
N ASP A 50 -95.01 38.04 13.50
CA ASP A 50 -94.04 37.56 12.51
C ASP A 50 -92.61 38.05 12.82
N ASP A 51 -92.44 39.30 13.24
CA ASP A 51 -91.12 39.91 13.52
C ASP A 51 -90.57 39.64 14.94
N ALA A 52 -91.37 39.13 15.87
CA ALA A 52 -90.89 38.74 17.20
C ALA A 52 -90.34 37.31 17.23
N LEU A 53 -89.33 37.09 18.07
CA LEU A 53 -88.94 35.74 18.49
C LEU A 53 -90.12 35.10 19.25
N GLN A 54 -90.81 34.15 18.61
CA GLN A 54 -91.97 33.48 19.19
C GLN A 54 -91.55 32.30 20.06
N TRP A 55 -92.22 32.11 21.20
CA TRP A 55 -92.10 30.88 21.96
C TRP A 55 -92.76 29.73 21.20
N ASP A 56 -92.01 28.69 20.87
CA ASP A 56 -92.53 27.43 20.34
C ASP A 56 -92.81 26.47 21.50
N PRO A 57 -94.10 26.21 21.85
CA PRO A 57 -94.43 25.32 22.96
C PRO A 57 -94.07 23.85 22.70
N SER A 58 -93.84 23.45 21.44
CA SER A 58 -93.41 22.10 21.09
C SER A 58 -91.92 21.88 21.32
N GLN A 59 -91.12 22.94 21.24
CA GLN A 59 -89.67 22.92 21.50
C GLN A 59 -89.31 23.45 22.89
N ASN A 60 -90.25 24.07 23.61
CA ASN A 60 -90.05 24.71 24.90
C ASN A 60 -88.90 25.75 24.87
N ALA A 61 -88.85 26.54 23.80
CA ALA A 61 -87.82 27.53 23.52
C ALA A 61 -88.38 28.67 22.65
N TYR A 62 -87.69 29.82 22.62
CA TYR A 62 -87.94 30.86 21.62
C TYR A 62 -87.33 30.47 20.28
N SER A 63 -88.14 30.41 19.23
CA SER A 63 -87.69 30.11 17.88
C SER A 63 -87.12 31.36 17.20
N ALA A 64 -85.99 31.19 16.53
CA ALA A 64 -85.39 32.17 15.62
C ALA A 64 -85.91 32.03 14.17
N SER A 65 -86.97 31.26 13.94
CA SER A 65 -87.61 31.13 12.64
C SER A 65 -88.60 32.27 12.39
N HIS A 66 -88.43 32.96 11.26
CA HIS A 66 -89.26 34.11 10.85
C HIS A 66 -90.29 33.62 9.83
N GLY A 67 -91.49 33.26 10.32
CA GLY A 67 -92.63 32.84 9.48
C GLY A 67 -92.53 31.47 8.78
N ASP A 68 -91.37 30.81 8.77
CA ASP A 68 -91.16 29.47 8.18
C ASP A 68 -90.45 28.50 9.15
N THR A 69 -89.87 27.40 8.63
CA THR A 69 -89.12 26.40 9.44
C THR A 69 -87.60 26.55 9.36
N THR A 70 -87.08 27.68 8.87
CA THR A 70 -85.63 27.94 8.77
C THR A 70 -85.11 28.60 10.04
N VAL A 71 -83.89 28.26 10.48
CA VAL A 71 -83.29 28.83 11.70
C VAL A 71 -82.41 30.01 11.31
N ASN A 72 -82.75 31.22 11.78
CA ASN A 72 -82.02 32.45 11.41
C ASN A 72 -80.89 32.81 12.37
N ARG A 73 -79.97 33.66 11.88
CA ARG A 73 -78.79 34.13 12.62
C ARG A 73 -79.13 35.32 13.51
N ILE A 74 -78.84 35.22 14.80
CA ILE A 74 -78.80 36.37 15.71
C ILE A 74 -77.41 37.01 15.60
N THR A 75 -77.35 38.32 15.37
CA THR A 75 -76.09 39.08 15.20
C THR A 75 -76.01 40.26 16.16
N ASN A 76 -74.85 40.93 16.23
CA ASN A 76 -74.56 41.98 17.22
C ASN A 76 -74.59 41.49 18.68
N VAL A 77 -74.29 40.20 18.89
CA VAL A 77 -74.13 39.57 20.20
C VAL A 77 -72.75 39.92 20.75
N ALA A 78 -72.70 40.55 21.92
CA ALA A 78 -71.44 40.92 22.58
C ALA A 78 -70.62 39.67 22.97
N ALA A 79 -69.35 39.87 23.31
CA ALA A 79 -68.51 38.78 23.80
C ALA A 79 -68.92 38.44 25.25
N GLY A 80 -69.72 37.38 25.43
CA GLY A 80 -70.18 36.91 26.73
C GLY A 80 -69.05 36.28 27.53
N GLU A 81 -68.87 36.60 28.82
CA GLU A 81 -67.65 36.14 29.50
C GLU A 81 -67.59 34.61 29.57
N LEU A 82 -66.39 34.12 29.30
CA LEU A 82 -65.98 32.75 29.47
C LEU A 82 -65.58 32.49 30.93
N SER A 83 -66.38 32.95 31.90
CA SER A 83 -66.49 32.14 33.11
C SER A 83 -67.07 30.81 32.70
N THR A 84 -66.81 29.82 33.53
CA THR A 84 -67.53 28.57 33.47
C THR A 84 -69.05 28.91 33.38
N ASP A 85 -69.55 29.84 34.19
CA ASP A 85 -70.97 29.95 34.60
C ASP A 85 -71.97 30.18 33.43
N SER A 86 -71.62 30.93 32.38
CA SER A 86 -72.46 31.77 31.48
C SER A 86 -73.71 31.26 30.65
N THR A 87 -74.88 31.99 30.67
CA THR A 87 -76.00 31.90 29.66
C THR A 87 -75.63 32.64 28.40
N ASP A 88 -74.69 33.61 28.48
CA ASP A 88 -74.45 34.54 27.38
C ASP A 88 -74.38 33.74 26.08
N ALA A 89 -75.16 34.17 25.09
CA ALA A 89 -75.01 33.60 23.76
C ALA A 89 -73.58 33.88 23.30
N VAL A 90 -72.72 32.86 23.34
CA VAL A 90 -71.32 33.02 22.93
C VAL A 90 -71.27 33.44 21.47
N ASN A 91 -70.52 34.50 21.18
CA ASN A 91 -70.43 34.99 19.81
C ASN A 91 -69.32 34.27 19.04
N GLY A 92 -69.35 34.42 17.71
CA GLY A 92 -68.43 33.70 16.83
C GLY A 92 -66.94 34.00 17.05
N SER A 93 -66.55 35.14 17.61
CA SER A 93 -65.12 35.46 17.82
C SER A 93 -64.53 34.71 19.02
N GLN A 94 -65.34 34.41 20.04
CA GLN A 94 -64.91 33.65 21.21
C GLN A 94 -64.80 32.17 20.90
N LEU A 95 -65.81 31.62 20.21
CA LEU A 95 -65.74 30.27 19.66
C LEU A 95 -64.55 30.12 18.69
N TYR A 96 -64.26 31.14 17.88
CA TYR A 96 -63.09 31.15 17.01
C TYR A 96 -61.76 31.15 17.80
N ALA A 97 -61.63 31.97 18.84
CA ALA A 97 -60.43 32.00 19.68
C ALA A 97 -60.18 30.63 20.38
N THR A 98 -61.24 30.01 20.90
CA THR A 98 -61.17 28.64 21.44
C THR A 98 -60.79 27.62 20.36
N ASN A 99 -61.39 27.70 19.17
CA ASN A 99 -61.06 26.80 18.05
C ASN A 99 -59.60 26.94 17.60
N GLN A 100 -59.02 28.15 17.58
CA GLN A 100 -57.59 28.32 17.28
C GLN A 100 -56.67 27.66 18.32
N GLN A 101 -57.06 27.66 19.61
CA GLN A 101 -56.30 26.94 20.65
C GLN A 101 -56.49 25.42 20.56
N VAL A 102 -57.70 24.95 20.24
CA VAL A 102 -57.99 23.53 20.00
C VAL A 102 -57.21 23.03 18.78
N GLU A 103 -57.17 23.78 17.68
CA GLU A 103 -56.37 23.47 16.49
C GLU A 103 -54.87 23.41 16.82
N GLY A 104 -54.33 24.40 17.53
CA GLY A 104 -52.93 24.40 17.98
C GLY A 104 -52.58 23.21 18.89
N ASN A 105 -53.49 22.82 19.78
CA ASN A 105 -53.34 21.63 20.61
C ASN A 105 -53.41 20.34 19.77
N THR A 106 -54.35 20.24 18.82
CA THR A 106 -54.47 19.11 17.89
C THR A 106 -53.20 18.96 17.04
N THR A 107 -52.66 20.04 16.49
CA THR A 107 -51.36 20.02 15.78
C THR A 107 -50.23 19.56 16.70
N SER A 108 -50.17 20.04 17.94
CA SER A 108 -49.14 19.64 18.91
C SER A 108 -49.23 18.16 19.30
N ILE A 109 -50.44 17.64 19.48
CA ILE A 109 -50.71 16.23 19.77
C ILE A 109 -50.36 15.36 18.56
N ASN A 110 -50.72 15.76 17.35
CA ASN A 110 -50.36 15.04 16.13
C ASN A 110 -48.84 15.01 15.93
N ASN A 111 -48.15 16.15 16.10
CA ASN A 111 -46.69 16.20 16.02
C ASN A 111 -46.00 15.32 17.08
N LEU A 112 -46.58 15.20 18.29
CA LEU A 112 -46.08 14.29 19.32
C LEU A 112 -46.35 12.82 18.95
N GLY A 113 -47.54 12.51 18.43
CA GLY A 113 -47.89 11.20 17.89
C GLY A 113 -46.93 10.77 16.78
N ASP A 114 -46.73 11.64 15.78
CA ASP A 114 -45.74 11.45 14.71
C ASP A 114 -44.33 11.27 15.28
N THR A 115 -43.94 12.00 16.32
CA THR A 115 -42.61 11.85 16.96
C THR A 115 -42.47 10.48 17.64
N VAL A 116 -43.49 10.02 18.37
CA VAL A 116 -43.51 8.70 19.02
C VAL A 116 -43.55 7.58 17.99
N GLU A 117 -44.38 7.69 16.97
CA GLU A 117 -44.46 6.78 15.82
C GLU A 117 -43.10 6.71 15.09
N ASN A 118 -42.43 7.84 14.84
CA ASN A 118 -41.11 7.88 14.22
C ASN A 118 -40.03 7.21 15.08
N ILE A 119 -40.03 7.43 16.40
CA ILE A 119 -39.12 6.73 17.34
C ILE A 119 -39.38 5.21 17.29
N TYR A 120 -40.66 4.80 17.27
CA TYR A 120 -41.06 3.39 17.26
C TYR A 120 -40.78 2.68 15.92
N THR A 121 -40.85 3.40 14.79
CA THR A 121 -40.71 2.82 13.44
C THR A 121 -39.33 3.01 12.80
N THR A 122 -38.62 4.10 13.11
CA THR A 122 -37.32 4.46 12.49
C THR A 122 -36.15 4.55 13.48
N GLY A 123 -36.43 4.46 14.79
CA GLY A 123 -35.43 4.59 15.85
C GLY A 123 -35.13 6.04 16.24
N THR A 124 -34.10 6.23 17.06
CA THR A 124 -33.66 7.57 17.50
C THR A 124 -32.50 8.08 16.65
N LYS A 125 -32.20 9.38 16.71
CA LYS A 125 -31.20 10.08 15.87
C LYS A 125 -29.82 9.38 15.74
N TYR A 126 -29.38 8.64 16.75
CA TYR A 126 -28.10 7.93 16.76
C TYR A 126 -28.25 6.40 16.69
N PHE A 127 -29.48 5.89 16.74
CA PHE A 127 -29.82 4.47 16.79
C PHE A 127 -31.00 4.20 15.85
N HIS A 128 -30.68 3.97 14.58
CA HIS A 128 -31.66 3.72 13.52
C HIS A 128 -31.67 2.24 13.09
N ALA A 129 -32.87 1.68 12.96
CA ALA A 129 -33.09 0.36 12.37
C ALA A 129 -34.33 0.41 11.47
N ASN A 130 -34.12 0.45 10.15
CA ASN A 130 -35.21 0.39 9.18
C ASN A 130 -35.73 -1.06 9.09
N SER A 131 -36.94 -1.32 9.59
CA SER A 131 -37.42 -2.69 9.81
C SER A 131 -38.94 -2.80 9.91
N THR A 132 -39.47 -3.96 9.49
CA THR A 132 -40.91 -4.29 9.52
C THR A 132 -41.23 -5.61 10.21
N GLY A 133 -40.23 -6.44 10.51
CA GLY A 133 -40.40 -7.70 11.25
C GLY A 133 -40.37 -7.51 12.77
N THR A 134 -40.21 -8.63 13.48
CA THR A 134 -40.31 -8.70 14.94
C THR A 134 -39.27 -7.84 15.66
N ASP A 135 -39.65 -7.40 16.84
CA ASP A 135 -38.81 -6.71 17.79
C ASP A 135 -37.58 -7.57 18.16
N SER A 136 -36.53 -6.92 18.65
CA SER A 136 -35.36 -7.61 19.22
C SER A 136 -35.70 -8.22 20.60
N SER A 137 -34.79 -9.00 21.19
CA SER A 137 -35.02 -9.62 22.49
C SER A 137 -33.71 -9.83 23.25
N ALA A 138 -33.48 -9.00 24.26
CA ALA A 138 -32.42 -9.19 25.26
C ALA A 138 -32.96 -10.12 26.37
N LEU A 139 -32.81 -11.44 26.21
CA LEU A 139 -33.38 -12.42 27.14
C LEU A 139 -32.44 -12.71 28.32
N GLY A 140 -31.13 -12.66 28.10
CA GLY A 140 -30.14 -12.79 29.15
C GLY A 140 -30.06 -11.55 30.05
N LEU A 141 -29.73 -11.76 31.33
CA LEU A 141 -29.43 -10.65 32.24
C LEU A 141 -28.22 -9.86 31.70
N ASP A 142 -28.32 -8.54 31.70
CA ASP A 142 -27.33 -7.58 31.23
C ASP A 142 -26.96 -7.76 29.73
N SER A 143 -27.80 -8.48 28.99
CA SER A 143 -27.62 -8.69 27.54
C SER A 143 -28.16 -7.52 26.72
N VAL A 144 -27.68 -7.39 25.48
CA VAL A 144 -28.02 -6.32 24.54
C VAL A 144 -28.44 -6.92 23.19
N ALA A 145 -29.62 -6.57 22.69
CA ALA A 145 -30.11 -7.03 21.39
C ALA A 145 -30.45 -5.83 20.49
N ILE A 146 -29.83 -5.77 19.32
CA ILE A 146 -29.87 -4.64 18.38
C ILE A 146 -30.30 -5.10 16.98
N GLY A 147 -31.43 -4.60 16.53
CA GLY A 147 -32.01 -4.86 15.21
C GLY A 147 -33.13 -5.91 15.22
N MET A 148 -34.06 -5.81 14.27
CA MET A 148 -35.22 -6.71 14.10
C MET A 148 -34.88 -8.18 14.32
N GLY A 149 -35.57 -8.86 15.25
CA GLY A 149 -35.41 -10.28 15.51
C GLY A 149 -34.04 -10.70 16.06
N ALA A 150 -33.20 -9.75 16.48
CA ALA A 150 -31.95 -10.07 17.17
C ALA A 150 -32.26 -10.65 18.56
N ILE A 151 -31.62 -11.76 18.95
CA ILE A 151 -31.85 -12.45 20.22
C ILE A 151 -30.53 -12.63 20.97
N ALA A 152 -30.39 -11.93 22.10
CA ALA A 152 -29.28 -12.14 23.03
C ALA A 152 -29.74 -13.05 24.17
N GLY A 153 -29.31 -14.32 24.13
CA GLY A 153 -29.87 -15.40 24.94
C GLY A 153 -29.25 -15.57 26.33
N ASN A 154 -27.96 -15.27 26.50
CA ASN A 154 -27.21 -15.53 27.72
C ASN A 154 -26.79 -14.23 28.43
N GLN A 155 -26.31 -14.34 29.66
CA GLN A 155 -25.88 -13.19 30.46
C GLN A 155 -24.75 -12.42 29.74
N ASN A 156 -24.79 -11.08 29.79
CA ASN A 156 -23.79 -10.18 29.21
C ASN A 156 -23.60 -10.26 27.67
N ASP A 157 -24.36 -11.09 26.95
CA ASP A 157 -24.26 -11.27 25.50
C ASP A 157 -24.70 -10.03 24.71
N VAL A 158 -24.20 -9.89 23.48
CA VAL A 158 -24.66 -8.89 22.51
C VAL A 158 -25.09 -9.57 21.20
N ALA A 159 -26.33 -9.36 20.76
CA ALA A 159 -26.76 -9.70 19.42
C ALA A 159 -26.84 -8.42 18.57
N LEU A 160 -25.97 -8.30 17.56
CA LEU A 160 -25.81 -7.11 16.72
C LEU A 160 -26.27 -7.38 15.28
N GLY A 161 -27.31 -6.68 14.84
CA GLY A 161 -27.87 -6.76 13.50
C GLY A 161 -29.12 -7.64 13.40
N ALA A 162 -29.91 -7.43 12.35
CA ALA A 162 -31.20 -8.12 12.19
C ALA A 162 -31.05 -9.65 12.16
N ASN A 163 -31.90 -10.36 12.89
CA ASN A 163 -31.89 -11.81 13.10
C ASN A 163 -30.61 -12.39 13.72
N SER A 164 -29.68 -11.57 14.23
CA SER A 164 -28.48 -12.08 14.89
C SER A 164 -28.84 -12.79 16.19
N LYS A 165 -28.23 -13.95 16.46
CA LYS A 165 -28.49 -14.73 17.68
C LYS A 165 -27.20 -15.06 18.39
N THR A 166 -27.17 -14.88 19.71
CA THR A 166 -26.00 -15.31 20.50
C THR A 166 -26.09 -16.81 20.81
N ALA A 167 -24.94 -17.48 20.69
CA ALA A 167 -24.75 -18.85 21.16
C ALA A 167 -24.13 -18.81 22.57
N ALA A 168 -24.15 -19.94 23.28
CA ALA A 168 -23.37 -20.05 24.52
C ALA A 168 -21.88 -19.84 24.24
N THR A 169 -21.18 -19.13 25.13
CA THR A 169 -19.75 -18.82 25.00
C THR A 169 -18.91 -20.10 24.93
N VAL A 170 -18.03 -20.19 23.94
CA VAL A 170 -17.08 -21.30 23.77
C VAL A 170 -15.68 -20.74 23.88
N GLY A 171 -14.92 -21.21 24.86
CA GLY A 171 -13.51 -20.85 25.03
C GLY A 171 -12.63 -21.41 23.92
N THR A 172 -11.58 -20.69 23.57
CA THR A 172 -10.63 -21.09 22.51
C THR A 172 -9.42 -21.73 23.15
N ALA A 173 -9.25 -23.04 23.02
CA ALA A 173 -8.04 -23.72 23.45
C ALA A 173 -6.82 -23.25 22.62
N GLY A 174 -5.66 -23.15 23.26
CA GLY A 174 -4.39 -22.87 22.57
C GLY A 174 -4.00 -23.99 21.60
N VAL A 175 -3.00 -23.72 20.75
CA VAL A 175 -2.54 -24.65 19.70
C VAL A 175 -1.09 -25.10 19.94
N THR A 176 -0.79 -26.38 19.77
CA THR A 176 0.57 -26.91 19.87
C THR A 176 1.19 -27.00 18.47
N LEU A 177 2.12 -26.09 18.13
CA LEU A 177 2.85 -26.11 16.86
C LEU A 177 4.29 -26.56 17.11
N ARG A 178 4.76 -27.60 16.40
CA ARG A 178 6.09 -28.22 16.57
C ARG A 178 6.40 -28.64 18.03
N GLY A 179 5.37 -29.07 18.78
CA GLY A 179 5.52 -29.42 20.20
C GLY A 179 5.69 -28.22 21.15
N THR A 180 5.54 -26.99 20.65
CA THR A 180 5.48 -25.76 21.46
C THR A 180 4.03 -25.34 21.63
N ASP A 181 3.58 -25.17 22.87
CA ASP A 181 2.20 -24.75 23.18
C ASP A 181 2.06 -23.22 23.06
N TYR A 182 1.18 -22.77 22.17
CA TYR A 182 0.80 -21.38 22.00
C TYR A 182 -0.54 -21.14 22.70
N ALA A 183 -0.49 -20.52 23.89
CA ALA A 183 -1.67 -20.05 24.59
C ALA A 183 -2.23 -18.78 23.92
N PHE A 184 -3.55 -18.70 23.79
CA PHE A 184 -4.24 -17.51 23.31
C PHE A 184 -4.65 -16.62 24.49
N ALA A 185 -4.52 -15.30 24.34
CA ALA A 185 -5.13 -14.34 25.26
C ALA A 185 -6.67 -14.42 25.18
N GLY A 186 -7.38 -14.10 26.26
CA GLY A 186 -8.85 -14.16 26.29
C GLY A 186 -9.45 -15.57 26.09
N ALA A 187 -8.67 -16.65 26.29
CA ALA A 187 -9.09 -18.04 26.01
C ALA A 187 -10.37 -18.50 26.73
N ASN A 188 -10.78 -17.83 27.81
CA ASN A 188 -12.02 -18.08 28.56
C ASN A 188 -12.89 -16.82 28.57
N PRO A 189 -13.59 -16.49 27.48
CA PRO A 189 -14.46 -15.32 27.42
C PRO A 189 -15.69 -15.52 28.32
N THR A 190 -16.25 -14.43 28.83
CA THR A 190 -17.39 -14.49 29.77
C THR A 190 -18.75 -14.45 29.07
N SER A 191 -18.81 -13.94 27.84
CA SER A 191 -20.02 -13.77 27.01
C SER A 191 -19.63 -13.63 25.54
N THR A 192 -20.60 -13.50 24.62
CA THR A 192 -20.32 -13.34 23.18
C THR A 192 -21.03 -12.15 22.53
N VAL A 193 -20.38 -11.55 21.53
CA VAL A 193 -20.99 -10.63 20.57
C VAL A 193 -21.25 -11.36 19.27
N SER A 194 -22.50 -11.59 18.93
CA SER A 194 -22.90 -12.24 17.68
C SER A 194 -23.28 -11.22 16.61
N VAL A 195 -22.66 -11.30 15.43
CA VAL A 195 -22.97 -10.42 14.28
C VAL A 195 -23.89 -11.07 13.25
N GLY A 196 -24.44 -12.25 13.54
CA GLY A 196 -25.31 -13.01 12.65
C GLY A 196 -25.98 -14.19 13.34
N ASP A 197 -26.48 -15.15 12.55
CA ASP A 197 -26.92 -16.46 13.04
C ASP A 197 -26.15 -17.55 12.29
N VAL A 198 -26.22 -18.81 12.74
CA VAL A 198 -25.53 -19.93 12.08
C VAL A 198 -26.12 -20.15 10.68
N GLY A 199 -25.28 -20.11 9.64
CA GLY A 199 -25.70 -20.11 8.24
C GLY A 199 -26.22 -18.76 7.74
N SER A 200 -26.04 -17.68 8.52
CA SER A 200 -26.33 -16.28 8.16
C SER A 200 -25.31 -15.35 8.83
N GLU A 201 -24.05 -15.74 8.73
CA GLU A 201 -22.88 -15.00 9.23
C GLU A 201 -22.64 -13.71 8.44
N ARG A 202 -21.99 -12.72 9.08
CA ARG A 202 -21.65 -11.44 8.45
C ARG A 202 -20.18 -11.13 8.50
N THR A 203 -19.61 -10.62 7.41
CA THR A 203 -18.27 -10.03 7.45
C THR A 203 -18.29 -8.77 8.32
N VAL A 204 -17.41 -8.72 9.32
CA VAL A 204 -17.12 -7.47 10.02
C VAL A 204 -16.06 -6.76 9.20
N THR A 205 -16.33 -5.52 8.77
CA THR A 205 -15.47 -4.78 7.82
C THR A 205 -15.01 -3.45 8.41
N ASN A 206 -13.93 -2.89 7.89
CA ASN A 206 -13.25 -1.69 8.43
C ASN A 206 -12.63 -1.90 9.83
N VAL A 207 -12.30 -3.16 10.14
CA VAL A 207 -11.49 -3.58 11.28
C VAL A 207 -10.03 -3.19 11.02
N ALA A 208 -9.52 -2.28 11.84
CA ALA A 208 -8.13 -1.88 11.86
C ALA A 208 -7.20 -3.07 12.17
N ALA A 209 -5.90 -2.93 11.92
CA ALA A 209 -4.94 -3.99 12.21
C ALA A 209 -4.80 -4.17 13.74
N GLY A 210 -5.28 -5.29 14.28
CA GLY A 210 -5.20 -5.59 15.71
C GLY A 210 -3.75 -5.75 16.17
N ARG A 211 -3.42 -5.32 17.40
CA ARG A 211 -2.06 -5.41 17.96
C ARG A 211 -1.62 -6.87 18.00
N LEU A 212 -0.37 -7.15 17.63
CA LEU A 212 0.19 -8.50 17.67
C LEU A 212 1.10 -8.65 18.89
N SER A 213 0.57 -9.24 19.97
CA SER A 213 1.32 -9.56 21.20
C SER A 213 0.69 -10.75 21.92
N ALA A 214 1.44 -11.37 22.85
CA ALA A 214 0.98 -12.54 23.62
C ALA A 214 -0.21 -12.26 24.56
N THR A 215 -0.54 -10.98 24.82
CA THR A 215 -1.67 -10.55 25.64
C THR A 215 -2.76 -9.84 24.82
N SER A 216 -2.63 -9.78 23.49
CA SER A 216 -3.58 -9.06 22.64
C SER A 216 -4.87 -9.85 22.45
N THR A 217 -5.99 -9.18 22.66
CA THR A 217 -7.35 -9.68 22.40
C THR A 217 -8.02 -8.91 21.24
N ASP A 218 -7.24 -8.12 20.50
CA ASP A 218 -7.71 -7.37 19.34
C ASP A 218 -8.13 -8.31 18.19
N ALA A 219 -9.16 -7.93 17.45
CA ALA A 219 -9.52 -8.64 16.23
C ALA A 219 -8.43 -8.48 15.15
N VAL A 220 -7.96 -9.60 14.62
CA VAL A 220 -7.08 -9.64 13.44
C VAL A 220 -7.86 -9.39 12.15
N ASN A 221 -7.29 -8.60 11.24
CA ASN A 221 -7.91 -8.29 9.95
C ASN A 221 -7.32 -9.06 8.76
N GLY A 222 -7.99 -8.99 7.62
CA GLY A 222 -7.67 -9.74 6.40
C GLY A 222 -6.30 -9.41 5.82
N SER A 223 -5.79 -8.19 6.00
CA SER A 223 -4.42 -7.83 5.58
C SER A 223 -3.34 -8.47 6.46
N GLN A 224 -3.60 -8.66 7.76
CA GLN A 224 -2.66 -9.32 8.69
C GLN A 224 -2.57 -10.82 8.40
N LEU A 225 -3.71 -11.47 8.15
CA LEU A 225 -3.71 -12.88 7.76
C LEU A 225 -3.19 -13.07 6.33
N TYR A 226 -3.46 -12.12 5.42
CA TYR A 226 -2.86 -12.12 4.07
C TYR A 226 -1.33 -12.05 4.14
N ALA A 227 -0.76 -11.12 4.92
CA ALA A 227 0.69 -11.02 5.13
C ALA A 227 1.29 -12.33 5.66
N THR A 228 0.64 -12.92 6.67
CA THR A 228 1.04 -14.22 7.23
C THR A 228 0.96 -15.34 6.18
N ASN A 229 -0.12 -15.41 5.40
CA ASN A 229 -0.31 -16.42 4.36
C ASN A 229 0.72 -16.28 3.25
N THR A 230 1.01 -15.07 2.77
CA THR A 230 2.06 -14.85 1.76
C THR A 230 3.44 -15.27 2.28
N ALA A 231 3.76 -15.02 3.56
CA ALA A 231 5.00 -15.51 4.15
C ALA A 231 5.04 -17.06 4.23
N VAL A 232 3.93 -17.70 4.59
CA VAL A 232 3.79 -19.17 4.60
C VAL A 232 3.89 -19.78 3.18
N GLU A 233 3.27 -19.14 2.18
CA GLU A 233 3.36 -19.53 0.77
C GLU A 233 4.80 -19.43 0.25
N ASN A 234 5.51 -18.34 0.56
CA ASN A 234 6.93 -18.18 0.20
C ASN A 234 7.81 -19.27 0.81
N ILE A 235 7.66 -19.54 2.11
CA ILE A 235 8.39 -20.62 2.80
C ILE A 235 8.05 -22.00 2.19
N SER A 236 6.81 -22.21 1.74
CA SER A 236 6.40 -23.43 1.04
C SER A 236 7.07 -23.58 -0.34
N GLY A 237 7.22 -22.47 -1.06
CA GLY A 237 8.04 -22.40 -2.26
C GLY A 237 9.50 -22.77 -1.98
N ASP A 238 10.11 -22.13 -0.98
CA ASP A 238 11.52 -22.35 -0.61
C ASP A 238 11.79 -23.81 -0.18
N VAL A 239 10.91 -24.40 0.64
CA VAL A 239 11.00 -25.80 1.07
C VAL A 239 10.82 -26.77 -0.11
N SER A 240 9.91 -26.45 -1.05
CA SER A 240 9.72 -27.24 -2.27
C SER A 240 10.90 -27.13 -3.24
N GLY A 241 11.59 -25.98 -3.27
CA GLY A 241 12.85 -25.79 -3.98
C GLY A 241 13.97 -26.61 -3.37
N LEU A 242 14.17 -26.52 -2.05
CA LEU A 242 15.14 -27.32 -1.31
C LEU A 242 14.93 -28.84 -1.48
N GLN A 243 13.68 -29.31 -1.58
CA GLN A 243 13.40 -30.71 -1.92
C GLN A 243 13.91 -31.10 -3.31
N GLN A 244 13.78 -30.23 -4.32
CA GLN A 244 14.30 -30.54 -5.66
C GLN A 244 15.83 -30.44 -5.72
N ASP A 245 16.43 -29.46 -5.03
CA ASP A 245 17.86 -29.17 -5.10
C ASP A 245 18.73 -30.07 -4.20
N ALA A 246 18.17 -30.68 -3.15
CA ALA A 246 18.90 -31.57 -2.25
C ALA A 246 19.09 -32.98 -2.83
N LEU A 247 20.27 -33.57 -2.58
CA LEU A 247 20.48 -35.01 -2.77
C LEU A 247 19.63 -35.78 -1.75
N GLN A 248 18.50 -36.30 -2.19
CA GLN A 248 17.56 -37.04 -1.35
C GLN A 248 17.72 -38.56 -1.47
N TRP A 249 17.34 -39.26 -0.42
CA TRP A 249 17.15 -40.71 -0.37
C TRP A 249 16.01 -41.13 -1.29
N ASP A 250 16.26 -42.11 -2.15
CA ASP A 250 15.25 -42.78 -2.96
C ASP A 250 14.96 -44.17 -2.35
N PRO A 251 13.80 -44.35 -1.68
CA PRO A 251 13.43 -45.64 -1.09
C PRO A 251 13.28 -46.78 -2.10
N SER A 252 13.08 -46.48 -3.40
CA SER A 252 12.99 -47.48 -4.46
C SER A 252 14.36 -48.01 -4.89
N GLN A 253 15.42 -47.20 -4.75
CA GLN A 253 16.80 -47.57 -5.07
C GLN A 253 17.61 -47.97 -3.82
N ASN A 254 17.10 -47.66 -2.62
CA ASN A 254 17.80 -47.81 -1.34
C ASN A 254 19.19 -47.12 -1.39
N ALA A 255 19.19 -45.87 -1.87
CA ALA A 255 20.36 -45.07 -2.14
C ALA A 255 19.99 -43.57 -2.16
N TYR A 256 20.96 -42.68 -1.95
CA TYR A 256 20.79 -41.27 -2.29
C TYR A 256 20.81 -41.09 -3.81
N SER A 257 19.91 -40.29 -4.38
CA SER A 257 19.86 -40.03 -5.82
C SER A 257 20.41 -38.64 -6.16
N ALA A 258 21.24 -38.57 -7.20
CA ALA A 258 21.65 -37.31 -7.84
C ALA A 258 20.72 -36.87 -8.99
N SER A 259 19.48 -37.37 -9.03
CA SER A 259 18.47 -36.96 -10.00
C SER A 259 17.70 -35.72 -9.53
N HIS A 260 17.62 -34.67 -10.35
CA HIS A 260 16.95 -33.41 -10.03
C HIS A 260 15.55 -33.37 -10.65
N GLY A 261 14.51 -33.61 -9.84
CA GLY A 261 13.10 -33.55 -10.28
C GLY A 261 12.61 -34.64 -11.25
N ASP A 262 13.50 -35.37 -11.91
CA ASP A 262 13.18 -36.46 -12.85
C ASP A 262 14.08 -37.70 -12.63
N THR A 263 14.30 -38.54 -13.65
CA THR A 263 15.18 -39.72 -13.60
C THR A 263 16.51 -39.54 -14.31
N THR A 264 16.92 -38.31 -14.62
CA THR A 264 18.20 -38.01 -15.26
C THR A 264 19.38 -38.15 -14.31
N VAL A 265 20.57 -38.35 -14.88
CA VAL A 265 21.82 -38.43 -14.14
C VAL A 265 22.54 -37.08 -14.15
N ASN A 266 23.02 -36.60 -13.00
CA ASN A 266 23.68 -35.30 -12.87
C ASN A 266 25.10 -35.40 -12.32
N ARG A 267 25.95 -34.41 -12.65
CA ARG A 267 27.34 -34.31 -12.16
C ARG A 267 27.33 -33.82 -10.70
N ILE A 268 27.99 -34.53 -9.80
CA ILE A 268 28.35 -34.00 -8.48
C ILE A 268 29.70 -33.32 -8.62
N THR A 269 29.76 -32.01 -8.40
CA THR A 269 30.95 -31.17 -8.61
C THR A 269 31.48 -30.64 -7.29
N ASN A 270 32.68 -30.05 -7.27
CA ASN A 270 33.36 -29.56 -6.06
C ASN A 270 33.69 -30.67 -5.02
N VAL A 271 33.81 -31.92 -5.47
CA VAL A 271 34.33 -33.04 -4.70
C VAL A 271 35.85 -32.90 -4.58
N ALA A 272 36.32 -32.79 -3.33
CA ALA A 272 37.74 -32.80 -3.02
C ALA A 272 38.41 -34.11 -3.50
N ALA A 273 39.72 -34.09 -3.70
CA ALA A 273 40.43 -35.33 -4.02
C ALA A 273 40.42 -36.23 -2.77
N GLY A 274 39.74 -37.39 -2.85
CA GLY A 274 39.61 -38.32 -1.74
C GLY A 274 40.95 -38.95 -1.34
N GLU A 275 41.09 -39.34 -0.06
CA GLU A 275 42.32 -39.99 0.41
C GLU A 275 42.54 -41.33 -0.31
N LEU A 276 43.74 -41.53 -0.88
CA LEU A 276 44.12 -42.77 -1.55
C LEU A 276 44.81 -43.73 -0.57
N SER A 277 44.05 -44.29 0.37
CA SER A 277 44.49 -45.32 1.33
C SER A 277 43.59 -46.56 1.28
N THR A 278 44.01 -47.67 1.90
CA THR A 278 43.28 -48.97 1.83
C THR A 278 41.95 -48.96 2.54
N ASP A 279 41.78 -48.04 3.50
CA ASP A 279 40.66 -47.99 4.43
C ASP A 279 39.75 -46.78 4.16
N SER A 280 40.09 -45.99 3.12
CA SER A 280 39.35 -44.79 2.71
C SER A 280 37.99 -45.13 2.11
N THR A 281 36.98 -44.35 2.47
CA THR A 281 35.63 -44.38 1.89
C THR A 281 35.31 -43.12 1.09
N ASP A 282 36.30 -42.28 0.82
CA ASP A 282 36.12 -41.02 0.10
C ASP A 282 35.71 -41.25 -1.36
N ALA A 283 34.89 -40.33 -1.88
CA ALA A 283 34.64 -40.28 -3.31
C ALA A 283 35.91 -39.78 -4.03
N VAL A 284 36.46 -40.60 -4.93
CA VAL A 284 37.53 -40.17 -5.83
C VAL A 284 36.99 -39.23 -6.91
N ASN A 285 37.77 -38.19 -7.25
CA ASN A 285 37.37 -37.18 -8.21
C ASN A 285 38.03 -37.34 -9.59
N GLY A 286 37.53 -36.58 -10.58
CA GLY A 286 37.97 -36.66 -11.97
C GLY A 286 39.47 -36.43 -12.18
N SER A 287 40.12 -35.60 -11.36
CA SER A 287 41.57 -35.36 -11.44
C SER A 287 42.40 -36.59 -11.03
N GLN A 288 41.92 -37.36 -10.04
CA GLN A 288 42.61 -38.58 -9.57
C GLN A 288 42.51 -39.71 -10.61
N LEU A 289 41.33 -39.86 -11.24
CA LEU A 289 41.14 -40.84 -12.31
C LEU A 289 41.85 -40.41 -13.60
N TYR A 290 41.91 -39.11 -13.89
CA TYR A 290 42.72 -38.56 -14.99
C TYR A 290 44.22 -38.86 -14.79
N ALA A 291 44.78 -38.58 -13.61
CA ALA A 291 46.18 -38.87 -13.29
C ALA A 291 46.50 -40.38 -13.43
N THR A 292 45.58 -41.24 -12.98
CA THR A 292 45.68 -42.71 -13.16
C THR A 292 45.67 -43.08 -14.64
N ASN A 293 44.75 -42.54 -15.43
CA ASN A 293 44.67 -42.81 -16.87
C ASN A 293 45.91 -42.35 -17.65
N GLN A 294 46.48 -41.18 -17.32
CA GLN A 294 47.74 -40.73 -17.92
C GLN A 294 48.91 -41.70 -17.64
N GLN A 295 48.96 -42.32 -16.46
CA GLN A 295 49.97 -43.34 -16.15
C GLN A 295 49.73 -44.64 -16.94
N VAL A 296 48.47 -45.07 -17.09
CA VAL A 296 48.11 -46.25 -17.89
C VAL A 296 48.46 -46.05 -19.37
N GLU A 297 48.12 -44.90 -19.95
CA GLU A 297 48.44 -44.54 -21.35
C GLU A 297 49.96 -44.37 -21.58
N GLY A 298 50.67 -43.78 -20.62
CA GLY A 298 52.14 -43.72 -20.65
C GLY A 298 52.78 -45.11 -20.67
N ASN A 299 52.25 -46.04 -19.86
CA ASN A 299 52.68 -47.44 -19.88
C ASN A 299 52.35 -48.13 -21.20
N THR A 300 51.15 -47.94 -21.77
CA THR A 300 50.80 -48.46 -23.11
C THR A 300 51.78 -47.98 -24.18
N THR A 301 52.10 -46.68 -24.16
CA THR A 301 53.06 -46.05 -25.10
C THR A 301 54.47 -46.63 -24.95
N ASN A 302 54.96 -46.76 -23.71
CA ASN A 302 56.28 -47.32 -23.42
C ASN A 302 56.39 -48.80 -23.87
N ILE A 303 55.34 -49.60 -23.69
CA ILE A 303 55.29 -51.00 -24.15
C ILE A 303 55.36 -51.07 -25.68
N ALA A 304 54.61 -50.21 -26.39
CA ALA A 304 54.67 -50.12 -27.85
C ALA A 304 56.06 -49.72 -28.35
N GLN A 305 56.69 -48.69 -27.75
CA GLN A 305 58.03 -48.25 -28.13
C GLN A 305 59.09 -49.31 -27.84
N ASN A 306 59.00 -50.03 -26.71
CA ASN A 306 59.92 -51.14 -26.41
C ASN A 306 59.79 -52.27 -27.43
N THR A 307 58.57 -52.57 -27.87
CA THR A 307 58.32 -53.54 -28.95
C THR A 307 59.00 -53.11 -30.26
N GLN A 308 58.90 -51.83 -30.64
CA GLN A 308 59.59 -51.30 -31.83
C GLN A 308 61.12 -51.32 -31.67
N ASN A 309 61.65 -50.86 -30.54
CA ASN A 309 63.09 -50.84 -30.25
C ASN A 309 63.73 -52.24 -30.38
N ILE A 310 63.03 -53.29 -29.97
CA ILE A 310 63.47 -54.69 -30.10
C ILE A 310 63.49 -55.11 -31.57
N SER A 311 62.50 -54.70 -32.37
CA SER A 311 62.49 -54.93 -33.82
C SER A 311 63.65 -54.21 -34.52
N ASP A 312 63.85 -52.92 -34.23
CA ASP A 312 64.91 -52.09 -34.83
C ASP A 312 66.32 -52.61 -34.48
N LEU A 313 66.49 -53.16 -33.27
CA LEU A 313 67.73 -53.82 -32.86
C LEU A 313 67.97 -55.12 -33.65
N GLY A 314 66.92 -55.91 -33.91
CA GLY A 314 66.98 -57.08 -34.79
C GLY A 314 67.47 -56.70 -36.19
N ASP A 315 66.84 -55.70 -36.80
CA ASP A 315 67.25 -55.18 -38.11
C ASP A 315 68.69 -54.62 -38.09
N THR A 316 69.10 -53.96 -37.00
CA THR A 316 70.47 -53.42 -36.86
C THR A 316 71.53 -54.54 -36.84
N VAL A 317 71.26 -55.65 -36.16
CA VAL A 317 72.17 -56.81 -36.11
C VAL A 317 72.26 -57.50 -37.48
N GLU A 318 71.12 -57.69 -38.16
CA GLU A 318 71.05 -58.21 -39.53
C GLU A 318 71.85 -57.34 -40.52
N ASN A 319 71.74 -56.01 -40.41
CA ASN A 319 72.48 -55.07 -41.26
C ASN A 319 74.00 -55.10 -41.02
N ILE A 320 74.46 -55.25 -39.77
CA ILE A 320 75.89 -55.39 -39.45
C ILE A 320 76.47 -56.65 -40.11
N TYR A 321 75.73 -57.76 -40.05
CA TYR A 321 76.13 -59.03 -40.65
C TYR A 321 76.17 -58.98 -42.18
N THR A 322 75.19 -58.32 -42.81
CA THR A 322 75.02 -58.32 -44.27
C THR A 322 75.76 -57.19 -45.01
N THR A 323 76.05 -56.06 -44.36
CA THR A 323 76.63 -54.86 -45.02
C THR A 323 77.89 -54.28 -44.34
N GLY A 324 78.34 -54.90 -43.25
CA GLY A 324 79.43 -54.42 -42.42
C GLY A 324 78.99 -53.31 -41.46
N THR A 325 79.96 -52.68 -40.78
CA THR A 325 79.68 -51.61 -39.80
C THR A 325 79.87 -50.23 -40.41
N LYS A 326 79.32 -49.20 -39.76
CA LYS A 326 79.48 -47.78 -40.15
C LYS A 326 80.93 -47.35 -40.41
N TYR A 327 81.90 -47.98 -39.75
CA TYR A 327 83.33 -47.67 -39.90
C TYR A 327 84.06 -48.59 -40.88
N PHE A 328 83.48 -49.75 -41.23
CA PHE A 328 84.03 -50.71 -42.18
C PHE A 328 82.90 -51.31 -43.03
N HIS A 329 82.62 -50.68 -44.17
CA HIS A 329 81.67 -51.17 -45.16
C HIS A 329 82.39 -51.90 -46.30
N ALA A 330 81.99 -53.13 -46.57
CA ALA A 330 82.50 -53.93 -47.68
C ALA A 330 81.34 -54.62 -48.42
N ASN A 331 80.94 -54.07 -49.56
CA ASN A 331 80.00 -54.73 -50.46
C ASN A 331 80.74 -55.82 -51.25
N SER A 332 80.80 -57.03 -50.68
CA SER A 332 81.72 -58.09 -51.10
C SER A 332 81.09 -59.48 -50.97
N THR A 333 81.27 -60.30 -52.01
CA THR A 333 81.03 -61.76 -51.99
C THR A 333 82.32 -62.59 -52.16
N GLY A 334 83.48 -61.92 -52.10
CA GLY A 334 84.79 -62.55 -52.27
C GLY A 334 85.44 -62.98 -50.95
N THR A 335 86.64 -63.56 -51.04
CA THR A 335 87.37 -64.10 -49.89
C THR A 335 87.84 -63.04 -48.90
N ASP A 336 87.92 -63.45 -47.63
CA ASP A 336 88.38 -62.63 -46.50
C ASP A 336 89.79 -62.04 -46.71
N SER A 337 90.02 -60.89 -46.07
CA SER A 337 91.34 -60.25 -45.97
C SER A 337 92.31 -61.09 -45.12
N SER A 338 93.57 -61.19 -45.52
CA SER A 338 94.60 -61.98 -44.82
C SER A 338 95.78 -61.12 -44.34
N ALA A 339 95.87 -60.94 -43.03
CA ALA A 339 97.04 -60.39 -42.35
C ALA A 339 98.03 -61.54 -42.04
N LEU A 340 98.96 -61.80 -42.96
CA LEU A 340 99.89 -62.93 -42.89
C LEU A 340 101.19 -62.61 -42.15
N GLY A 341 101.62 -61.35 -42.19
CA GLY A 341 102.75 -60.87 -41.41
C GLY A 341 102.41 -60.71 -39.93
N LEU A 342 103.39 -60.90 -39.04
CA LEU A 342 103.24 -60.58 -37.63
C LEU A 342 102.87 -59.08 -37.48
N ASP A 343 101.87 -58.79 -36.64
CA ASP A 343 101.34 -57.45 -36.39
C ASP A 343 100.92 -56.67 -37.65
N SER A 344 100.53 -57.37 -38.73
CA SER A 344 100.09 -56.77 -40.00
C SER A 344 98.58 -56.49 -40.04
N VAL A 345 98.15 -55.60 -40.94
CA VAL A 345 96.75 -55.21 -41.10
C VAL A 345 96.31 -55.30 -42.57
N ALA A 346 95.32 -56.14 -42.85
CA ALA A 346 94.71 -56.28 -44.17
C ALA A 346 93.26 -55.81 -44.14
N ILE A 347 92.90 -54.79 -44.93
CA ILE A 347 91.56 -54.18 -44.96
C ILE A 347 91.04 -54.17 -46.40
N GLY A 348 90.00 -54.95 -46.66
CA GLY A 348 89.34 -55.08 -47.97
C GLY A 348 89.40 -56.51 -48.52
N MET A 349 88.40 -56.87 -49.34
CA MET A 349 88.30 -58.21 -49.97
C MET A 349 89.63 -58.64 -50.60
N GLY A 350 90.14 -59.81 -50.22
CA GLY A 350 91.39 -60.37 -50.75
C GLY A 350 92.65 -59.50 -50.55
N ALA A 351 92.65 -58.52 -49.64
CA ALA A 351 93.86 -57.78 -49.28
C ALA A 351 94.84 -58.70 -48.54
N ILE A 352 96.14 -58.61 -48.86
CA ILE A 352 97.20 -59.44 -48.28
C ILE A 352 98.31 -58.54 -47.73
N ALA A 353 98.44 -58.50 -46.40
CA ALA A 353 99.58 -57.88 -45.72
C ALA A 353 100.63 -58.96 -45.44
N GLY A 354 101.69 -58.99 -46.24
CA GLY A 354 102.62 -60.13 -46.35
C GLY A 354 103.80 -60.10 -45.39
N ASN A 355 104.29 -58.92 -44.98
CA ASN A 355 105.45 -58.78 -44.10
C ASN A 355 105.06 -58.20 -42.74
N GLN A 356 105.99 -58.25 -41.78
CA GLN A 356 105.77 -57.74 -40.42
C GLN A 356 105.47 -56.23 -40.42
N ASN A 357 104.46 -55.80 -39.65
CA ASN A 357 104.01 -54.41 -39.54
C ASN A 357 103.55 -53.74 -40.86
N ASP A 358 103.30 -54.50 -41.93
CA ASP A 358 102.75 -53.96 -43.18
C ASP A 358 101.24 -53.70 -43.06
N VAL A 359 100.76 -52.73 -43.86
CA VAL A 359 99.33 -52.47 -44.03
C VAL A 359 98.96 -52.62 -45.51
N ALA A 360 97.98 -53.48 -45.81
CA ALA A 360 97.38 -53.62 -47.13
C ALA A 360 95.95 -53.05 -47.11
N LEU A 361 95.74 -51.93 -47.79
CA LEU A 361 94.53 -51.11 -47.67
C LEU A 361 93.80 -50.97 -49.02
N GLY A 362 92.64 -51.60 -49.11
CA GLY A 362 91.80 -51.66 -50.31
C GLY A 362 91.78 -53.07 -50.93
N ALA A 363 90.70 -53.40 -51.65
CA ALA A 363 90.51 -54.74 -52.22
C ALA A 363 91.67 -55.18 -53.13
N GLY A 364 92.15 -56.41 -52.97
CA GLY A 364 93.26 -56.98 -53.72
C GLY A 364 94.61 -56.26 -53.54
N SER A 365 94.77 -55.39 -52.54
CA SER A 365 96.07 -54.74 -52.28
C SER A 365 97.03 -55.74 -51.65
N VAL A 366 98.27 -55.76 -52.12
CA VAL A 366 99.33 -56.63 -51.59
C VAL A 366 100.47 -55.76 -51.09
N SER A 367 100.98 -56.03 -49.89
CA SER A 367 102.17 -55.32 -49.38
C SER A 367 103.46 -55.96 -49.91
N GLY A 368 104.28 -55.15 -50.60
CA GLY A 368 105.58 -55.54 -51.15
C GLY A 368 106.75 -55.19 -50.21
N VAL A 369 107.97 -55.43 -50.68
CA VAL A 369 109.20 -55.08 -49.96
C VAL A 369 109.39 -53.55 -49.92
N THR A 370 109.95 -53.02 -48.83
CA THR A 370 110.15 -51.56 -48.64
C THR A 370 111.15 -50.93 -49.60
N VAL A 371 110.90 -49.68 -50.02
CA VAL A 371 111.74 -48.91 -50.96
C VAL A 371 112.19 -47.59 -50.33
N GLY A 372 113.48 -47.29 -50.38
CA GLY A 372 114.07 -46.05 -49.81
C GLY A 372 114.55 -45.04 -50.86
N THR A 373 114.45 -43.74 -50.54
CA THR A 373 114.90 -42.61 -51.38
C THR A 373 115.61 -41.54 -50.54
N SER A 374 116.73 -40.99 -51.03
CA SER A 374 117.71 -40.28 -50.17
C SER A 374 117.79 -38.74 -50.32
N GLY A 375 117.31 -38.13 -51.40
CA GLY A 375 117.33 -36.66 -51.57
C GLY A 375 117.19 -36.15 -53.00
N VAL A 376 117.21 -34.82 -53.19
CA VAL A 376 117.19 -34.13 -54.48
C VAL A 376 118.03 -32.85 -54.47
N THR A 377 118.60 -32.44 -55.60
CA THR A 377 119.34 -31.17 -55.75
C THR A 377 118.47 -30.11 -56.45
N LEU A 378 118.28 -28.94 -55.84
CA LEU A 378 117.51 -27.82 -56.42
C LEU A 378 118.35 -26.54 -56.43
N GLY A 379 118.49 -25.91 -57.60
CA GLY A 379 119.23 -24.65 -57.76
C GLY A 379 120.73 -24.74 -57.42
N GLY A 380 121.33 -25.94 -57.45
CA GLY A 380 122.72 -26.18 -57.05
C GLY A 380 122.93 -26.44 -55.55
N THR A 381 121.85 -26.53 -54.76
CA THR A 381 121.87 -26.92 -53.35
C THR A 381 121.29 -28.33 -53.17
N ASP A 382 121.99 -29.20 -52.45
CA ASP A 382 121.51 -30.55 -52.13
C ASP A 382 120.52 -30.51 -50.95
N TYR A 383 119.34 -31.07 -51.16
CA TYR A 383 118.30 -31.26 -50.15
C TYR A 383 118.16 -32.76 -49.85
N ALA A 384 118.72 -33.20 -48.73
CA ALA A 384 118.50 -34.54 -48.22
C ALA A 384 117.03 -34.71 -47.79
N PHE A 385 116.43 -35.86 -48.09
CA PHE A 385 115.08 -36.18 -47.66
C PHE A 385 115.09 -36.95 -46.33
N ALA A 386 114.13 -36.66 -45.47
CA ALA A 386 113.91 -37.43 -44.25
C ALA A 386 113.31 -38.80 -44.60
N GLY A 387 113.57 -39.82 -43.75
CA GLY A 387 112.92 -41.13 -43.87
C GLY A 387 113.50 -42.10 -44.91
N ALA A 388 114.74 -41.88 -45.37
CA ALA A 388 115.34 -42.61 -46.51
C ALA A 388 115.44 -44.16 -46.39
N ASN A 389 115.17 -44.77 -45.23
CA ASN A 389 115.22 -46.22 -45.00
C ASN A 389 113.96 -46.70 -44.22
N PRO A 390 112.82 -46.94 -44.88
CA PRO A 390 111.59 -47.41 -44.23
C PRO A 390 111.65 -48.90 -43.83
N THR A 391 111.01 -49.25 -42.70
CA THR A 391 111.02 -50.61 -42.12
C THR A 391 109.76 -51.45 -42.40
N SER A 392 108.65 -50.82 -42.80
CA SER A 392 107.44 -51.47 -43.35
C SER A 392 106.78 -50.53 -44.37
N THR A 393 105.76 -51.01 -45.08
CA THR A 393 105.03 -50.20 -46.08
C THR A 393 103.52 -50.21 -45.88
N VAL A 394 102.88 -49.11 -46.29
CA VAL A 394 101.42 -49.03 -46.46
C VAL A 394 101.12 -49.15 -47.95
N SER A 395 100.64 -50.32 -48.36
CA SER A 395 100.22 -50.59 -49.73
C SER A 395 98.76 -50.22 -49.92
N VAL A 396 98.49 -49.33 -50.89
CA VAL A 396 97.14 -48.97 -51.34
C VAL A 396 96.75 -49.64 -52.66
N GLY A 397 97.53 -50.62 -53.11
CA GLY A 397 97.34 -51.37 -54.37
C GLY A 397 98.54 -52.27 -54.66
N ASP A 398 98.33 -53.36 -55.38
CA ASP A 398 99.42 -54.24 -55.84
C ASP A 398 100.29 -53.54 -56.91
N VAL A 399 101.48 -54.07 -57.17
CA VAL A 399 102.45 -53.52 -58.15
C VAL A 399 101.84 -53.55 -59.56
N GLY A 400 101.75 -52.39 -60.20
CA GLY A 400 101.04 -52.21 -61.47
C GLY A 400 99.51 -52.04 -61.34
N SER A 401 99.01 -51.84 -60.13
CA SER A 401 97.61 -51.50 -59.80
C SER A 401 97.54 -50.49 -58.65
N GLU A 402 98.44 -49.51 -58.70
CA GLU A 402 98.54 -48.42 -57.74
C GLU A 402 97.29 -47.50 -57.76
N ARG A 403 96.98 -46.87 -56.61
CA ARG A 403 95.80 -46.01 -56.45
C ARG A 403 96.18 -44.58 -56.10
N THR A 404 95.33 -43.62 -56.50
CA THR A 404 95.50 -42.22 -56.13
C THR A 404 95.22 -42.00 -54.65
N VAL A 405 96.13 -41.33 -53.95
CA VAL A 405 95.91 -40.89 -52.56
C VAL A 405 95.33 -39.48 -52.59
N THR A 406 94.01 -39.38 -52.55
CA THR A 406 93.28 -38.10 -52.43
C THR A 406 93.05 -37.75 -50.97
N ASN A 407 92.66 -36.51 -50.68
CA ASN A 407 92.34 -36.03 -49.32
C ASN A 407 93.48 -36.18 -48.29
N VAL A 408 94.74 -36.28 -48.76
CA VAL A 408 95.93 -36.10 -47.92
C VAL A 408 95.80 -34.76 -47.19
N ALA A 409 95.98 -34.76 -45.87
CA ALA A 409 95.98 -33.54 -45.08
C ALA A 409 97.16 -32.63 -45.45
N ALA A 410 97.18 -31.40 -44.96
CA ALA A 410 98.31 -30.51 -45.16
C ALA A 410 99.57 -31.05 -44.45
N GLY A 411 100.45 -31.77 -45.16
CA GLY A 411 101.67 -32.34 -44.60
C GLY A 411 102.57 -31.27 -44.00
N ARG A 412 103.08 -31.48 -42.78
CA ARG A 412 103.82 -30.44 -42.06
C ARG A 412 105.10 -30.08 -42.82
N LEU A 413 105.29 -28.82 -43.21
CA LEU A 413 106.50 -28.38 -43.91
C LEU A 413 107.63 -28.14 -42.89
N SER A 414 108.60 -29.05 -42.86
CA SER A 414 109.85 -28.91 -42.10
C SER A 414 110.97 -29.75 -42.72
N ALA A 415 112.23 -29.46 -42.38
CA ALA A 415 113.40 -30.13 -42.95
C ALA A 415 113.53 -31.63 -42.59
N THR A 416 112.81 -32.09 -41.56
CA THR A 416 112.75 -33.50 -41.16
C THR A 416 111.40 -34.16 -41.48
N SER A 417 110.58 -33.53 -42.32
CA SER A 417 109.23 -34.01 -42.60
C SER A 417 109.24 -35.22 -43.53
N THR A 418 108.45 -36.22 -43.16
CA THR A 418 108.09 -37.39 -43.98
C THR A 418 106.60 -37.39 -44.33
N ASP A 419 105.91 -36.27 -44.14
CA ASP A 419 104.49 -36.13 -44.45
C ASP A 419 104.28 -35.94 -45.96
N ALA A 420 103.21 -36.52 -46.51
CA ALA A 420 102.79 -36.21 -47.87
C ALA A 420 102.18 -34.79 -47.95
N VAL A 421 102.68 -33.97 -48.88
CA VAL A 421 102.18 -32.60 -49.13
C VAL A 421 100.95 -32.62 -50.04
N ASN A 422 99.98 -31.74 -49.78
CA ASN A 422 98.71 -31.73 -50.50
C ASN A 422 98.51 -30.51 -51.43
N GLY A 423 97.54 -30.61 -52.35
CA GLY A 423 97.23 -29.53 -53.28
C GLY A 423 96.64 -28.27 -52.62
N SER A 424 96.06 -28.36 -51.42
CA SER A 424 95.52 -27.19 -50.72
C SER A 424 96.61 -26.37 -50.03
N GLN A 425 97.77 -26.93 -49.68
CA GLN A 425 98.93 -26.17 -49.22
C GLN A 425 99.54 -25.36 -50.36
N LEU A 426 99.59 -25.98 -51.55
CA LEU A 426 99.97 -25.31 -52.79
C LEU A 426 98.96 -24.20 -53.16
N TYR A 427 97.66 -24.38 -52.86
CA TYR A 427 96.61 -23.40 -53.15
C TYR A 427 96.37 -22.34 -52.05
N ALA A 428 96.56 -22.62 -50.77
CA ALA A 428 96.44 -21.63 -49.68
C ALA A 428 97.55 -20.58 -49.75
N THR A 429 98.74 -21.02 -50.17
CA THR A 429 99.85 -20.15 -50.59
C THR A 429 99.43 -19.21 -51.73
N ASN A 430 98.43 -19.58 -52.54
CA ASN A 430 97.85 -18.73 -53.59
C ASN A 430 96.62 -17.91 -53.12
N GLN A 431 95.76 -18.41 -52.21
CA GLN A 431 94.51 -17.71 -51.81
C GLN A 431 94.69 -16.60 -50.77
N GLN A 432 95.70 -16.69 -49.89
CA GLN A 432 95.99 -15.59 -48.95
C GLN A 432 96.36 -14.29 -49.69
N VAL A 433 96.72 -14.40 -50.97
CA VAL A 433 96.97 -13.28 -51.88
C VAL A 433 95.68 -12.55 -52.29
N GLU A 434 94.52 -13.22 -52.29
CA GLU A 434 93.27 -12.68 -52.86
C GLU A 434 92.28 -12.17 -51.79
N GLY A 435 92.14 -12.89 -50.66
CA GLY A 435 91.09 -12.62 -49.65
C GLY A 435 91.19 -11.28 -48.90
N ASN A 436 92.38 -10.66 -48.87
CA ASN A 436 92.59 -9.35 -48.23
C ASN A 436 91.84 -8.18 -48.94
N THR A 437 91.20 -8.45 -50.08
CA THR A 437 90.61 -7.44 -50.98
C THR A 437 89.17 -7.03 -50.61
N THR A 438 88.38 -7.88 -49.94
CA THR A 438 86.90 -7.78 -49.99
C THR A 438 86.21 -7.19 -48.75
N SER A 439 86.72 -7.44 -47.53
CA SER A 439 86.01 -7.12 -46.27
C SER A 439 85.73 -5.65 -46.00
N ILE A 440 86.33 -4.75 -46.79
CA ILE A 440 86.28 -3.29 -46.61
C ILE A 440 84.91 -2.70 -47.05
N ASN A 441 84.15 -3.39 -47.90
CA ASN A 441 83.01 -2.78 -48.59
C ASN A 441 81.69 -2.70 -47.79
N ASN A 442 81.39 -3.66 -46.91
CA ASN A 442 80.01 -3.86 -46.43
C ASN A 442 79.60 -3.04 -45.18
N LEU A 443 80.53 -2.38 -44.49
CA LEU A 443 80.21 -1.61 -43.27
C LEU A 443 79.40 -0.33 -43.57
N GLY A 444 79.40 0.15 -44.82
CA GLY A 444 78.71 1.39 -45.22
C GLY A 444 77.18 1.33 -45.07
N ASP A 445 76.55 0.25 -45.54
CA ASP A 445 75.10 0.23 -45.81
C ASP A 445 74.20 0.33 -44.58
N SER A 446 74.68 -0.06 -43.39
CA SER A 446 73.84 -0.11 -42.19
C SER A 446 73.57 1.24 -41.54
N VAL A 447 74.45 2.23 -41.76
CA VAL A 447 74.35 3.55 -41.11
C VAL A 447 73.24 4.41 -41.70
N GLU A 448 72.92 4.21 -42.99
CA GLU A 448 72.01 5.09 -43.75
C GLU A 448 70.53 4.92 -43.39
N ASN A 449 70.12 3.73 -42.92
CA ASN A 449 68.70 3.42 -42.65
C ASN A 449 68.09 4.12 -41.42
N ILE A 450 68.90 4.46 -40.41
CA ILE A 450 68.40 5.08 -39.16
C ILE A 450 67.97 6.55 -39.40
N TYR A 451 68.61 7.23 -40.36
CA TYR A 451 68.45 8.67 -40.58
C TYR A 451 67.13 9.05 -41.27
N THR A 452 66.47 8.12 -41.96
CA THR A 452 65.43 8.45 -42.97
C THR A 452 63.99 8.09 -42.60
N THR A 453 63.75 7.27 -41.56
CA THR A 453 62.40 6.71 -41.28
C THR A 453 61.92 6.81 -39.82
N GLY A 454 62.74 7.33 -38.90
CA GLY A 454 62.37 7.48 -37.49
C GLY A 454 62.34 6.17 -36.69
N THR A 455 61.62 6.15 -35.55
CA THR A 455 61.55 4.98 -34.67
C THR A 455 60.11 4.54 -34.39
N LYS A 456 59.93 3.31 -33.89
CA LYS A 456 58.63 2.64 -33.69
C LYS A 456 57.62 3.39 -32.80
N TYR A 457 58.09 4.23 -31.89
CA TYR A 457 57.21 4.92 -30.92
C TYR A 457 57.08 6.44 -31.17
N PHE A 458 57.87 6.99 -32.08
CA PHE A 458 57.81 8.40 -32.48
C PHE A 458 57.86 8.50 -34.01
N HIS A 459 56.68 8.54 -34.62
CA HIS A 459 56.52 8.69 -36.07
C HIS A 459 56.33 10.17 -36.43
N ALA A 460 57.41 10.83 -36.83
CA ALA A 460 57.39 12.18 -37.40
C ALA A 460 57.62 12.10 -38.91
N ASN A 461 56.55 12.20 -39.71
CA ASN A 461 56.68 12.37 -41.16
C ASN A 461 56.94 13.85 -41.47
N SER A 462 58.22 14.25 -41.46
CA SER A 462 58.66 15.64 -41.57
C SER A 462 59.92 15.77 -42.42
N THR A 463 59.93 16.74 -43.32
CA THR A 463 61.14 17.27 -44.00
C THR A 463 61.49 18.69 -43.52
N GLY A 464 60.74 19.22 -42.55
CA GLY A 464 60.98 20.53 -41.93
C GLY A 464 61.88 20.44 -40.70
N THR A 465 62.21 21.60 -40.12
CA THR A 465 63.16 21.73 -39.00
C THR A 465 62.73 20.98 -37.75
N ASP A 466 63.72 20.41 -37.06
CA ASP A 466 63.59 19.65 -35.82
C ASP A 466 62.84 20.40 -34.70
N SER A 467 62.19 19.64 -33.81
CA SER A 467 61.55 20.17 -32.60
C SER A 467 62.60 20.62 -31.57
N SER A 468 62.35 21.72 -30.88
CA SER A 468 63.29 22.33 -29.93
C SER A 468 62.71 22.46 -28.52
N ALA A 469 63.10 21.54 -27.63
CA ALA A 469 62.86 21.65 -26.19
C ALA A 469 63.99 22.49 -25.57
N LEU A 470 63.76 23.81 -25.45
CA LEU A 470 64.79 24.77 -25.03
C LEU A 470 64.77 25.06 -23.53
N GLY A 471 63.61 24.93 -22.89
CA GLY A 471 63.49 25.01 -21.44
C GLY A 471 64.04 23.74 -20.75
N LEU A 472 64.57 23.90 -19.54
CA LEU A 472 64.96 22.77 -18.69
C LEU A 472 63.72 21.89 -18.42
N ASP A 473 63.88 20.57 -18.55
CA ASP A 473 62.82 19.56 -18.42
C ASP A 473 61.57 19.81 -19.29
N SER A 474 61.72 20.55 -20.40
CA SER A 474 60.62 20.88 -21.33
C SER A 474 60.40 19.81 -22.41
N VAL A 475 59.20 19.81 -23.02
CA VAL A 475 58.82 18.84 -24.06
C VAL A 475 58.27 19.55 -25.29
N ALA A 476 58.95 19.38 -26.43
CA ALA A 476 58.53 19.90 -27.74
C ALA A 476 58.24 18.74 -28.70
N ILE A 477 56.98 18.59 -29.13
CA ILE A 477 56.54 17.48 -30.01
C ILE A 477 55.86 18.04 -31.26
N GLY A 478 56.53 17.87 -32.40
CA GLY A 478 56.09 18.30 -33.72
C GLY A 478 57.12 19.18 -34.44
N MET A 479 57.09 19.18 -35.78
CA MET A 479 57.95 20.03 -36.62
C MET A 479 57.89 21.49 -36.15
N GLY A 480 59.05 22.09 -35.88
CA GLY A 480 59.18 23.48 -35.43
C GLY A 480 58.50 23.83 -34.10
N ALA A 481 58.07 22.85 -33.29
CA ALA A 481 57.54 23.10 -31.95
C ALA A 481 58.65 23.62 -31.01
N ILE A 482 58.34 24.64 -30.20
CA ILE A 482 59.30 25.27 -29.28
C ILE A 482 58.71 25.36 -27.88
N ALA A 483 59.23 24.56 -26.96
CA ALA A 483 58.96 24.68 -25.53
C ALA A 483 60.04 25.58 -24.90
N GLY A 484 59.66 26.82 -24.58
CA GLY A 484 60.61 27.92 -24.31
C GLY A 484 61.05 28.06 -22.86
N ASN A 485 60.20 27.72 -21.88
CA ASN A 485 60.48 27.90 -20.45
C ASN A 485 60.55 26.55 -19.72
N GLN A 486 60.99 26.56 -18.45
CA GLN A 486 61.13 25.35 -17.66
C GLN A 486 59.77 24.64 -17.45
N ASN A 487 59.74 23.31 -17.58
CA ASN A 487 58.54 22.47 -17.46
C ASN A 487 57.39 22.79 -18.44
N ASP A 488 57.65 23.57 -19.50
CA ASP A 488 56.65 23.87 -20.52
C ASP A 488 56.44 22.71 -21.49
N VAL A 489 55.22 22.61 -22.04
CA VAL A 489 54.89 21.64 -23.08
C VAL A 489 54.36 22.37 -24.33
N ALA A 490 55.10 22.25 -25.43
CA ALA A 490 54.68 22.72 -26.75
C ALA A 490 54.20 21.55 -27.60
N LEU A 491 52.88 21.46 -27.79
CA LEU A 491 52.24 20.32 -28.44
C LEU A 491 51.67 20.69 -29.81
N GLY A 492 52.16 20.03 -30.86
CA GLY A 492 51.75 20.25 -32.25
C GLY A 492 52.72 21.13 -33.04
N ALA A 493 52.66 21.04 -34.37
CA ALA A 493 53.57 21.75 -35.26
C ALA A 493 53.51 23.28 -35.06
N ASN A 494 54.68 23.90 -34.95
CA ASN A 494 54.88 25.33 -34.68
C ASN A 494 54.21 25.87 -33.40
N SER A 495 53.72 25.03 -32.48
CA SER A 495 53.24 25.49 -31.17
C SER A 495 54.40 26.09 -30.38
N LYS A 496 54.18 27.23 -29.73
CA LYS A 496 55.17 27.89 -28.86
C LYS A 496 54.57 28.18 -27.49
N THR A 497 55.35 27.96 -26.44
CA THR A 497 54.96 28.34 -25.08
C THR A 497 55.45 29.76 -24.73
N ALA A 498 54.65 30.47 -23.94
CA ALA A 498 54.94 31.81 -23.44
C ALA A 498 55.03 31.81 -21.91
N ALA A 499 55.57 32.87 -21.31
CA ALA A 499 55.62 33.00 -19.85
C ALA A 499 54.21 32.95 -19.22
N THR A 500 54.09 32.39 -18.01
CA THR A 500 52.81 32.27 -17.33
C THR A 500 52.23 33.63 -16.93
N VAL A 501 50.91 33.77 -17.08
CA VAL A 501 50.16 34.98 -16.72
C VAL A 501 49.08 34.61 -15.70
N GLY A 502 49.09 35.28 -14.56
CA GLY A 502 48.06 35.14 -13.52
C GLY A 502 46.86 36.08 -13.75
N THR A 503 45.67 35.64 -13.34
CA THR A 503 44.42 36.42 -13.49
C THR A 503 43.85 36.75 -12.12
N ALA A 504 43.69 38.05 -11.83
CA ALA A 504 43.04 38.52 -10.60
C ALA A 504 41.51 38.37 -10.66
N GLY A 505 40.86 38.35 -9.50
CA GLY A 505 39.40 38.29 -9.35
C GLY A 505 38.64 39.50 -9.90
N VAL A 506 37.31 39.47 -9.83
CA VAL A 506 36.42 40.50 -10.38
C VAL A 506 35.50 41.11 -9.31
N THR A 507 35.35 42.44 -9.32
CA THR A 507 34.39 43.15 -8.46
C THR A 507 33.08 43.35 -9.19
N LEU A 508 31.98 42.80 -8.65
CA LEU A 508 30.63 42.93 -9.21
C LEU A 508 29.73 43.65 -8.20
N ARG A 509 29.19 44.82 -8.61
CA ARG A 509 28.32 45.69 -7.80
C ARG A 509 28.86 46.05 -6.40
N GLY A 510 30.18 46.09 -6.24
CA GLY A 510 30.85 46.46 -4.98
C GLY A 510 31.28 45.28 -4.09
N THR A 511 31.07 44.04 -4.53
CA THR A 511 31.57 42.83 -3.87
C THR A 511 32.70 42.20 -4.70
N ASP A 512 33.82 41.89 -4.07
CA ASP A 512 34.99 41.26 -4.71
C ASP A 512 34.85 39.73 -4.77
N TYR A 513 35.01 39.16 -5.97
CA TYR A 513 35.00 37.71 -6.20
C TYR A 513 36.39 37.24 -6.64
N ALA A 514 37.09 36.49 -5.77
CA ALA A 514 38.39 35.92 -6.08
C ALA A 514 38.29 34.66 -6.96
N PHE A 515 39.21 34.49 -7.91
CA PHE A 515 39.35 33.27 -8.71
C PHE A 515 40.38 32.31 -8.11
N ALA A 516 40.12 31.01 -8.20
CA ALA A 516 41.07 29.98 -7.80
C ALA A 516 42.21 29.84 -8.82
N GLY A 517 43.40 29.40 -8.37
CA GLY A 517 44.53 29.12 -9.26
C GLY A 517 45.22 30.35 -9.87
N ALA A 518 45.02 31.55 -9.31
CA ALA A 518 45.45 32.83 -9.89
C ALA A 518 46.96 33.01 -10.21
N ASN A 519 47.85 32.07 -9.83
CA ASN A 519 49.30 32.12 -10.07
C ASN A 519 49.84 30.78 -10.62
N PRO A 520 49.79 30.51 -11.94
CA PRO A 520 50.27 29.26 -12.55
C PRO A 520 51.81 29.20 -12.73
N THR A 521 52.39 27.99 -12.61
CA THR A 521 53.85 27.76 -12.58
C THR A 521 54.51 27.38 -13.91
N SER A 522 53.78 26.80 -14.86
CA SER A 522 54.20 26.59 -16.26
C SER A 522 52.97 26.61 -17.18
N THR A 523 53.18 26.56 -18.51
CA THR A 523 52.06 26.54 -19.47
C THR A 523 52.11 25.36 -20.44
N VAL A 524 50.92 24.93 -20.88
CA VAL A 524 50.76 23.97 -21.98
C VAL A 524 50.23 24.75 -23.18
N SER A 525 51.02 24.79 -24.25
CA SER A 525 50.63 25.47 -25.48
C SER A 525 50.22 24.47 -26.56
N VAL A 526 49.01 24.69 -27.10
CA VAL A 526 48.47 23.98 -28.26
C VAL A 526 48.46 24.85 -29.53
N GLY A 527 49.12 26.02 -29.52
CA GLY A 527 49.20 26.96 -30.64
C GLY A 527 49.98 28.23 -30.28
N ASP A 528 50.56 28.90 -31.27
CA ASP A 528 51.22 30.20 -31.05
C ASP A 528 50.18 31.33 -30.99
N VAL A 529 50.57 32.51 -30.48
CA VAL A 529 49.67 33.68 -30.36
C VAL A 529 49.22 34.15 -31.75
N GLY A 530 47.91 34.27 -31.96
CA GLY A 530 47.30 34.52 -33.27
C GLY A 530 47.21 33.29 -34.18
N SER A 531 47.47 32.10 -33.64
CA SER A 531 47.30 30.79 -34.29
C SER A 531 46.83 29.74 -33.27
N GLU A 532 45.92 30.15 -32.39
CA GLU A 532 45.28 29.34 -31.37
C GLU A 532 44.46 28.20 -32.00
N ARG A 533 44.39 27.06 -31.32
CA ARG A 533 43.63 25.88 -31.76
C ARG A 533 42.45 25.63 -30.84
N THR A 534 41.37 25.11 -31.40
CA THR A 534 40.18 24.73 -30.63
C THR A 534 40.48 23.53 -29.73
N VAL A 535 40.05 23.61 -28.46
CA VAL A 535 40.05 22.47 -27.55
C VAL A 535 38.63 21.92 -27.49
N THR A 536 38.39 20.81 -28.19
CA THR A 536 37.08 20.15 -28.27
C THR A 536 36.98 19.00 -27.27
N ASN A 537 35.76 18.54 -26.99
CA ASN A 537 35.47 17.46 -26.03
C ASN A 537 35.92 17.73 -24.57
N VAL A 538 36.00 19.00 -24.17
CA VAL A 538 36.21 19.38 -22.76
C VAL A 538 34.97 19.03 -21.94
N ALA A 539 35.13 18.11 -20.99
CA ALA A 539 34.09 17.76 -20.02
C ALA A 539 33.68 18.96 -19.17
N ALA A 540 32.48 18.94 -18.58
CA ALA A 540 31.99 20.02 -17.74
C ALA A 540 32.88 20.17 -16.48
N GLY A 541 33.55 21.31 -16.32
CA GLY A 541 34.41 21.59 -15.18
C GLY A 541 33.59 21.74 -13.89
N ARG A 542 34.12 21.33 -12.74
CA ARG A 542 33.35 21.42 -11.48
C ARG A 542 33.20 22.89 -11.07
N LEU A 543 31.98 23.37 -10.81
CA LEU A 543 31.77 24.74 -10.32
C LEU A 543 31.87 24.77 -8.79
N SER A 544 32.99 25.29 -8.28
CA SER A 544 33.20 25.57 -6.86
C SER A 544 34.20 26.74 -6.69
N ALA A 545 34.24 27.33 -5.49
CA ALA A 545 35.14 28.46 -5.17
C ALA A 545 36.65 28.12 -5.25
N THR A 546 37.01 26.85 -5.42
CA THR A 546 38.41 26.37 -5.52
C THR A 546 38.74 25.74 -6.87
N SER A 547 37.82 25.77 -7.83
CA SER A 547 38.00 25.05 -9.11
C SER A 547 38.96 25.76 -10.06
N THR A 548 39.86 24.97 -10.64
CA THR A 548 40.74 25.36 -11.75
C THR A 548 40.46 24.54 -13.02
N ASP A 549 39.32 23.84 -13.06
CA ASP A 549 38.89 23.08 -14.24
C ASP A 549 38.48 24.05 -15.37
N ALA A 550 38.73 23.70 -16.62
CA ALA A 550 38.21 24.47 -17.75
C ALA A 550 36.66 24.32 -17.84
N VAL A 551 35.94 25.44 -17.78
CA VAL A 551 34.47 25.46 -17.97
C VAL A 551 34.13 25.34 -19.46
N ASN A 552 33.07 24.59 -19.79
CA ASN A 552 32.62 24.42 -21.17
C ASN A 552 31.33 25.22 -21.47
N GLY A 553 30.97 25.31 -22.75
CA GLY A 553 29.92 26.22 -23.23
C GLY A 553 28.52 25.95 -22.67
N SER A 554 28.16 24.71 -22.31
CA SER A 554 26.83 24.40 -21.76
C SER A 554 26.65 24.93 -20.33
N GLN A 555 27.75 25.05 -19.57
CA GLN A 555 27.71 25.56 -18.19
C GLN A 555 27.44 27.06 -18.17
N LEU A 556 28.06 27.81 -19.08
CA LEU A 556 27.82 29.26 -19.22
C LEU A 556 26.39 29.55 -19.71
N TYR A 557 25.86 28.74 -20.63
CA TYR A 557 24.49 28.88 -21.12
C TYR A 557 23.45 28.72 -19.99
N ALA A 558 23.60 27.69 -19.14
CA ALA A 558 22.68 27.43 -18.04
C ALA A 558 22.60 28.59 -17.03
N THR A 559 23.73 29.25 -16.72
CA THR A 559 23.75 30.41 -15.83
C THR A 559 23.03 31.62 -16.44
N ASN A 560 23.17 31.86 -17.74
CA ASN A 560 22.50 32.99 -18.40
C ASN A 560 20.97 32.83 -18.43
N THR A 561 20.45 31.64 -18.72
CA THR A 561 18.99 31.39 -18.72
C THR A 561 18.34 31.64 -17.35
N ALA A 562 19.06 31.37 -16.25
CA ALA A 562 18.55 31.66 -14.90
C ALA A 562 18.40 33.16 -14.61
N VAL A 563 19.25 34.01 -15.20
CA VAL A 563 19.22 35.47 -15.03
C VAL A 563 18.06 36.10 -15.82
N GLU A 564 17.73 35.56 -17.00
CA GLU A 564 16.62 36.05 -17.83
C GLU A 564 15.25 35.89 -17.13
N ASN A 565 15.01 34.77 -16.45
CA ASN A 565 13.75 34.52 -15.74
C ASN A 565 13.48 35.51 -14.59
N ILE A 566 14.52 35.86 -13.80
CA ILE A 566 14.39 36.81 -12.67
C ILE A 566 14.01 38.21 -13.16
N SER A 567 14.36 38.57 -14.41
CA SER A 567 13.93 39.84 -15.01
C SER A 567 12.43 39.86 -15.37
N GLY A 568 11.78 38.71 -15.47
CA GLY A 568 10.34 38.60 -15.72
C GLY A 568 9.51 38.90 -14.47
N ASP A 569 9.81 38.22 -13.36
CA ASP A 569 9.01 38.29 -12.12
C ASP A 569 8.91 39.72 -11.54
N VAL A 570 9.98 40.51 -11.67
CA VAL A 570 10.02 41.92 -11.22
C VAL A 570 9.03 42.81 -12.00
N SER A 571 8.66 42.44 -13.23
CA SER A 571 7.73 43.22 -14.06
C SER A 571 6.25 42.99 -13.72
N GLY A 572 5.90 41.87 -13.08
CA GLY A 572 4.54 41.59 -12.60
C GLY A 572 4.18 42.37 -11.34
N LEU A 573 5.10 42.42 -10.36
CA LEU A 573 4.87 43.04 -9.06
C LEU A 573 4.59 44.56 -9.12
N GLN A 574 4.94 45.21 -10.23
CA GLN A 574 4.68 46.64 -10.44
C GLN A 574 3.24 46.98 -10.90
N GLN A 575 2.38 45.99 -11.20
CA GLN A 575 1.01 46.25 -11.65
C GLN A 575 -0.06 46.22 -10.54
N ASP A 576 0.12 45.43 -9.48
CA ASP A 576 -0.96 45.11 -8.53
C ASP A 576 -0.94 45.87 -7.18
N ALA A 577 0.00 46.81 -7.00
CA ALA A 577 0.11 47.60 -5.77
C ALA A 577 -0.64 48.94 -5.89
N LEU A 578 -1.27 49.40 -4.79
CA LEU A 578 -1.94 50.70 -4.70
C LEU A 578 -0.88 51.81 -4.59
N GLN A 579 -0.40 52.28 -5.74
CA GLN A 579 0.77 53.16 -5.83
C GLN A 579 0.42 54.62 -5.50
N TRP A 580 1.40 55.30 -4.91
CA TRP A 580 1.35 56.74 -4.67
C TRP A 580 1.45 57.47 -6.01
N ASP A 581 0.46 58.29 -6.37
CA ASP A 581 0.49 59.12 -7.57
C ASP A 581 1.10 60.49 -7.22
N PRO A 582 2.34 60.80 -7.65
CA PRO A 582 2.99 62.07 -7.31
C PRO A 582 2.35 63.28 -8.00
N SER A 583 1.49 63.08 -9.00
CA SER A 583 0.79 64.14 -9.73
C SER A 583 -0.54 64.54 -9.09
N GLN A 584 -1.22 63.61 -8.40
CA GLN A 584 -2.47 63.84 -7.66
C GLN A 584 -2.25 64.11 -6.17
N ASN A 585 -1.03 63.88 -5.66
CA ASN A 585 -0.65 64.03 -4.25
C ASN A 585 -1.55 63.21 -3.29
N ALA A 586 -1.97 62.04 -3.75
CA ALA A 586 -2.85 61.10 -3.07
C ALA A 586 -2.52 59.64 -3.47
N TYR A 587 -2.99 58.68 -2.69
CA TYR A 587 -2.96 57.27 -3.08
C TYR A 587 -4.00 57.01 -4.17
N SER A 588 -3.55 56.52 -5.33
CA SER A 588 -4.43 56.28 -6.47
C SER A 588 -5.06 54.90 -6.38
N ALA A 589 -6.39 54.84 -6.39
CA ALA A 589 -7.16 53.60 -6.43
C ALA A 589 -7.36 53.08 -7.88
N SER A 590 -6.48 53.46 -8.80
CA SER A 590 -6.53 53.13 -10.23
C SER A 590 -5.58 51.99 -10.58
N HIS A 591 -6.04 51.03 -11.39
CA HIS A 591 -5.27 49.84 -11.78
C HIS A 591 -5.08 49.84 -13.30
N GLY A 592 -3.86 50.12 -13.77
CA GLY A 592 -3.50 50.10 -15.20
C GLY A 592 -4.08 51.22 -16.09
N ASP A 593 -5.19 51.85 -15.71
CA ASP A 593 -5.79 53.01 -16.41
C ASP A 593 -6.18 54.16 -15.45
N THR A 594 -6.95 55.15 -15.91
CA THR A 594 -7.33 56.35 -15.15
C THR A 594 -8.65 56.24 -14.37
N THR A 595 -9.14 55.05 -14.05
CA THR A 595 -10.43 54.85 -13.34
C THR A 595 -10.31 54.82 -11.81
N VAL A 596 -11.28 55.39 -11.09
CA VAL A 596 -11.30 55.47 -9.61
C VAL A 596 -12.20 54.41 -8.97
N ASN A 597 -11.68 53.67 -7.98
CA ASN A 597 -12.37 52.58 -7.28
C ASN A 597 -12.88 52.96 -5.86
N ARG A 598 -13.83 52.18 -5.33
CA ARG A 598 -14.48 52.39 -4.01
C ARG A 598 -13.56 52.07 -2.82
N ILE A 599 -13.70 52.85 -1.75
CA ILE A 599 -13.07 52.61 -0.43
C ILE A 599 -14.16 52.32 0.61
N THR A 600 -13.99 51.32 1.47
CA THR A 600 -14.91 50.95 2.56
C THR A 600 -14.30 51.24 3.94
N ASN A 601 -15.12 51.34 4.99
CA ASN A 601 -14.82 51.87 6.33
C ASN A 601 -14.50 53.39 6.36
N VAL A 602 -15.51 54.23 6.15
CA VAL A 602 -15.39 55.70 6.25
C VAL A 602 -16.41 56.25 7.25
N ALA A 603 -16.05 57.35 7.93
CA ALA A 603 -16.90 58.09 8.87
C ALA A 603 -17.91 59.01 8.14
N ALA A 604 -18.27 60.16 8.74
CA ALA A 604 -19.69 60.51 8.82
C ALA A 604 -19.95 62.05 8.88
N GLY A 605 -20.49 62.68 7.82
CA GLY A 605 -20.57 64.15 7.61
C GLY A 605 -21.87 64.77 7.03
N GLU A 606 -21.76 65.93 6.36
CA GLU A 606 -22.79 66.99 6.24
C GLU A 606 -23.91 66.85 5.14
N LEU A 607 -25.19 66.86 5.53
CA LEU A 607 -26.33 67.01 4.59
C LEU A 607 -26.52 68.45 4.05
N SER A 608 -25.77 68.74 3.00
CA SER A 608 -26.13 69.68 1.93
C SER A 608 -26.25 68.92 0.60
N THR A 609 -26.38 69.62 -0.53
CA THR A 609 -26.23 68.99 -1.86
C THR A 609 -24.77 68.75 -2.27
N ASP A 610 -23.80 69.36 -1.56
CA ASP A 610 -22.47 69.64 -2.08
C ASP A 610 -21.32 69.16 -1.16
N SER A 611 -21.62 68.51 -0.02
CA SER A 611 -20.58 68.07 0.92
C SER A 611 -19.72 66.93 0.37
N THR A 612 -18.40 67.06 0.52
CA THR A 612 -17.40 66.09 0.05
C THR A 612 -16.86 65.17 1.14
N ASP A 613 -17.29 65.35 2.39
CA ASP A 613 -17.15 64.32 3.42
C ASP A 613 -18.00 63.10 3.04
N ALA A 614 -17.70 61.92 3.58
CA ALA A 614 -18.67 60.83 3.54
C ALA A 614 -19.85 61.18 4.46
N VAL A 615 -20.96 61.65 3.90
CA VAL A 615 -22.08 62.22 4.69
C VAL A 615 -22.91 61.16 5.42
N ASN A 616 -23.42 61.52 6.59
CA ASN A 616 -24.16 60.67 7.52
C ASN A 616 -25.37 61.40 8.10
N GLY A 617 -25.95 60.84 9.17
CA GLY A 617 -26.93 61.58 9.97
C GLY A 617 -28.35 61.45 9.43
N SER A 618 -29.41 61.67 10.21
CA SER A 618 -29.63 62.57 11.36
C SER A 618 -29.88 64.04 11.01
N GLN A 619 -29.54 64.49 9.80
CA GLN A 619 -29.72 65.89 9.42
C GLN A 619 -30.76 66.03 8.28
N LEU A 620 -31.86 66.76 8.38
CA LEU A 620 -32.36 67.61 9.44
C LEU A 620 -33.73 68.12 8.92
N TYR A 621 -34.79 68.06 9.74
CA TYR A 621 -36.01 68.86 9.57
C TYR A 621 -36.97 68.53 8.40
N ALA A 622 -38.25 68.28 8.74
CA ALA A 622 -39.39 68.22 7.80
C ALA A 622 -40.73 68.54 8.53
N THR A 623 -40.87 68.04 9.76
CA THR A 623 -41.42 68.72 10.95
C THR A 623 -42.84 69.33 10.96
N ASN A 624 -43.19 70.29 10.12
CA ASN A 624 -44.20 71.33 10.46
C ASN A 624 -45.39 71.45 9.47
N GLN A 625 -46.53 70.77 9.72
CA GLN A 625 -47.82 71.00 9.01
C GLN A 625 -49.08 70.72 9.88
N GLN A 626 -49.56 71.72 10.64
CA GLN A 626 -50.77 71.71 11.51
C GLN A 626 -51.71 72.91 11.15
N VAL A 627 -52.92 73.16 11.69
CA VAL A 627 -53.66 72.64 12.89
C VAL A 627 -55.21 72.72 12.76
N GLU A 628 -55.75 73.17 11.64
CA GLU A 628 -56.71 74.29 11.56
C GLU A 628 -58.25 74.05 11.80
N GLY A 629 -58.72 72.90 12.33
CA GLY A 629 -60.06 72.36 11.95
C GLY A 629 -61.38 72.49 12.79
N ASN A 630 -61.47 73.06 14.01
CA ASN A 630 -62.38 72.48 15.05
C ASN A 630 -63.67 73.20 15.60
N THR A 631 -64.28 74.25 15.02
CA THR A 631 -65.06 75.25 15.84
C THR A 631 -66.63 75.31 15.81
N THR A 632 -67.42 74.46 15.13
CA THR A 632 -68.75 74.90 14.58
C THR A 632 -70.12 74.51 15.27
N SER A 633 -70.24 73.63 16.28
CA SER A 633 -71.46 72.76 16.40
C SER A 633 -72.61 73.01 17.45
N ILE A 634 -72.83 74.19 18.07
CA ILE A 634 -73.44 74.25 19.45
C ILE A 634 -74.97 74.56 19.66
N ASN A 635 -75.80 75.01 18.71
CA ASN A 635 -77.00 75.85 19.01
C ASN A 635 -78.45 75.25 19.18
N ASN A 636 -78.75 73.95 19.13
CA ASN A 636 -80.11 73.45 18.75
C ASN A 636 -81.09 72.84 19.84
N LEU A 637 -81.09 73.24 21.12
CA LEU A 637 -81.64 72.39 22.22
C LEU A 637 -83.04 72.73 22.87
N GLY A 638 -83.77 73.77 22.44
CA GLY A 638 -84.79 74.42 23.30
C GLY A 638 -86.17 73.76 23.57
N ASP A 639 -86.77 73.03 22.63
CA ASP A 639 -88.26 72.93 22.54
C ASP A 639 -88.94 71.73 23.26
N SER A 640 -88.20 70.85 23.94
CA SER A 640 -88.70 69.49 24.28
C SER A 640 -89.49 69.30 25.59
N VAL A 641 -89.73 70.33 26.41
CA VAL A 641 -89.98 70.14 27.86
C VAL A 641 -91.45 69.98 28.31
N GLU A 642 -92.44 70.55 27.61
CA GLU A 642 -93.80 70.70 28.18
C GLU A 642 -94.68 69.43 28.14
N ASN A 643 -94.37 68.46 27.27
CA ASN A 643 -95.15 67.22 27.08
C ASN A 643 -95.02 66.16 28.21
N ILE A 644 -94.36 66.48 29.32
CA ILE A 644 -93.87 65.47 30.29
C ILE A 644 -94.87 65.15 31.43
N TYR A 645 -95.81 66.05 31.75
CA TYR A 645 -96.48 66.07 33.05
C TYR A 645 -97.79 65.25 33.18
N THR A 646 -98.57 65.09 32.11
CA THR A 646 -99.99 64.62 32.22
C THR A 646 -100.26 63.19 31.80
N THR A 647 -99.39 62.59 30.97
CA THR A 647 -99.49 61.19 30.50
C THR A 647 -98.32 60.34 30.96
N GLY A 648 -97.42 60.94 31.77
CA GLY A 648 -96.00 60.62 31.72
C GLY A 648 -95.39 60.97 30.36
N THR A 649 -94.08 60.78 30.23
CA THR A 649 -93.44 60.73 28.90
C THR A 649 -93.80 59.41 28.22
N LYS A 650 -93.55 59.31 26.90
CA LYS A 650 -93.69 58.07 26.12
C LYS A 650 -92.98 56.84 26.73
N TYR A 651 -92.04 57.05 27.66
CA TYR A 651 -91.21 56.02 28.27
C TYR A 651 -91.58 55.66 29.72
N PHE A 652 -92.55 56.36 30.35
CA PHE A 652 -92.99 56.06 31.71
C PHE A 652 -94.52 56.18 31.83
N HIS A 653 -95.19 55.02 31.85
CA HIS A 653 -96.64 54.93 32.05
C HIS A 653 -96.97 54.08 33.29
N ALA A 654 -97.65 54.67 34.27
CA ALA A 654 -98.13 53.98 35.47
C ALA A 654 -99.66 54.03 35.51
N ASN A 655 -100.32 52.87 35.40
CA ASN A 655 -101.78 52.75 35.52
C ASN A 655 -102.13 52.27 36.94
N SER A 656 -102.39 53.20 37.85
CA SER A 656 -102.64 52.89 39.27
C SER A 656 -103.63 53.88 39.92
N THR A 657 -104.33 53.39 40.95
CA THR A 657 -105.24 54.17 41.82
C THR A 657 -104.87 54.08 43.30
N GLY A 658 -103.74 53.44 43.64
CA GLY A 658 -103.24 53.32 45.02
C GLY A 658 -102.32 54.47 45.43
N THR A 659 -101.67 54.32 46.58
CA THR A 659 -100.79 55.35 47.16
C THR A 659 -99.56 55.63 46.30
N ASP A 660 -99.21 56.91 46.18
CA ASP A 660 -98.06 57.41 45.43
C ASP A 660 -96.75 56.72 45.84
N SER A 661 -95.85 56.57 44.86
CA SER A 661 -94.51 56.07 45.10
C SER A 661 -93.70 57.07 45.92
N SER A 662 -93.10 56.60 47.03
CA SER A 662 -92.45 57.45 48.03
C SER A 662 -90.94 57.31 47.96
N ALA A 663 -90.30 58.25 47.26
CA ALA A 663 -88.86 58.49 47.32
C ALA A 663 -88.53 59.28 48.60
N LEU A 664 -88.39 58.57 49.73
CA LEU A 664 -88.14 59.18 51.04
C LEU A 664 -86.66 59.53 51.24
N GLY A 665 -85.77 58.78 50.61
CA GLY A 665 -84.34 59.07 50.58
C GLY A 665 -83.99 60.23 49.63
N LEU A 666 -82.99 61.02 50.00
CA LEU A 666 -82.43 62.06 49.12
C LEU A 666 -81.98 61.42 47.78
N ASP A 667 -82.30 62.05 46.66
CA ASP A 667 -81.94 61.56 45.31
C ASP A 667 -82.45 60.13 44.98
N SER A 668 -83.42 59.59 45.73
CA SER A 668 -83.96 58.23 45.51
C SER A 668 -85.09 58.18 44.47
N VAL A 669 -85.38 56.98 43.95
CA VAL A 669 -86.35 56.75 42.88
C VAL A 669 -87.32 55.64 43.27
N ALA A 670 -88.58 55.98 43.53
CA ALA A 670 -89.65 55.00 43.76
C ALA A 670 -90.55 54.93 42.52
N ILE A 671 -90.68 53.76 41.92
CA ILE A 671 -91.47 53.52 40.70
C ILE A 671 -92.44 52.35 40.94
N GLY A 672 -93.72 52.69 41.10
CA GLY A 672 -94.79 51.73 41.34
C GLY A 672 -95.64 52.09 42.57
N MET A 673 -96.90 51.65 42.54
CA MET A 673 -97.87 51.86 43.62
C MET A 673 -97.33 51.40 44.98
N GLY A 674 -97.28 52.29 45.96
CA GLY A 674 -96.78 51.97 47.30
C GLY A 674 -95.31 51.56 47.37
N ALA A 675 -94.51 51.77 46.32
CA ALA A 675 -93.06 51.56 46.36
C ALA A 675 -92.41 52.60 47.30
N VAL A 676 -91.47 52.16 48.14
CA VAL A 676 -90.81 53.04 49.12
C VAL A 676 -89.29 52.90 49.00
N ALA A 677 -88.65 53.94 48.47
CA ALA A 677 -87.20 54.05 48.41
C ALA A 677 -86.71 54.84 49.64
N VAL A 678 -86.15 54.13 50.62
CA VAL A 678 -85.95 54.64 51.99
C VAL A 678 -84.65 55.44 52.13
N HIS A 679 -83.54 55.00 51.53
CA HIS A 679 -82.22 55.61 51.70
C HIS A 679 -81.77 56.43 50.49
N LYS A 680 -80.66 57.17 50.66
CA LYS A 680 -80.12 58.04 49.61
C LYS A 680 -79.78 57.23 48.35
N ASN A 681 -80.14 57.74 47.17
CA ASN A 681 -79.94 57.11 45.85
C ASN A 681 -80.57 55.70 45.67
N ASP A 682 -81.45 55.25 46.58
CA ASP A 682 -82.11 53.95 46.48
C ASP A 682 -83.10 53.91 45.30
N VAL A 683 -83.37 52.71 44.77
CA VAL A 683 -84.41 52.50 43.76
C VAL A 683 -85.40 51.41 44.21
N ALA A 684 -86.63 51.79 44.50
CA ALA A 684 -87.72 50.86 44.78
C ALA A 684 -88.55 50.65 43.52
N LEU A 685 -88.49 49.46 42.92
CA LEU A 685 -89.08 49.16 41.62
C LEU A 685 -90.16 48.09 41.73
N GLY A 686 -91.39 48.42 41.32
CA GLY A 686 -92.57 47.55 41.42
C GLY A 686 -93.43 47.83 42.65
N ALA A 687 -94.68 47.35 42.62
CA ALA A 687 -95.66 47.68 43.65
C ALA A 687 -95.27 47.12 45.03
N ASN A 688 -95.38 47.93 46.07
CA ASN A 688 -94.97 47.62 47.45
C ASN A 688 -93.51 47.13 47.59
N SER A 689 -92.61 47.41 46.63
CA SER A 689 -91.18 47.15 46.80
C SER A 689 -90.60 48.16 47.81
N VAL A 690 -89.82 47.68 48.76
CA VAL A 690 -89.19 48.50 49.80
C VAL A 690 -87.67 48.30 49.76
N THR A 691 -86.90 49.38 49.82
CA THR A 691 -85.42 49.27 49.89
C THR A 691 -84.95 49.18 51.34
N GLY A 692 -84.16 48.15 51.62
CA GLY A 692 -83.45 47.98 52.90
C GLY A 692 -82.16 48.81 52.96
N ALA A 693 -81.38 48.62 54.04
CA ALA A 693 -80.02 49.15 54.10
C ALA A 693 -79.08 48.40 53.13
N THR A 694 -78.06 49.08 52.63
CA THR A 694 -77.07 48.48 51.73
C THR A 694 -76.23 47.40 52.43
N VAL A 695 -76.07 46.26 51.76
CA VAL A 695 -75.25 45.15 52.25
C VAL A 695 -73.93 45.14 51.49
N ALA A 696 -72.81 45.25 52.23
CA ALA A 696 -71.47 45.17 51.66
C ALA A 696 -71.10 43.71 51.31
N THR A 697 -70.52 43.49 50.14
CA THR A 697 -70.03 42.19 49.69
C THR A 697 -68.52 42.09 49.89
N THR A 698 -68.09 41.42 50.95
CA THR A 698 -66.67 41.14 51.19
C THR A 698 -66.15 40.10 50.18
N GLY A 699 -64.92 40.28 49.70
CA GLY A 699 -64.23 39.30 48.85
C GLY A 699 -64.03 37.94 49.52
N VAL A 700 -63.63 36.94 48.73
CA VAL A 700 -63.47 35.54 49.16
C VAL A 700 -62.05 35.04 48.90
N ASN A 701 -61.48 34.28 49.84
CA ASN A 701 -60.22 33.57 49.59
C ASN A 701 -60.54 32.22 48.91
N LEU A 702 -59.98 31.99 47.72
CA LEU A 702 -60.11 30.73 46.98
C LEU A 702 -58.69 30.20 46.69
N GLY A 703 -58.38 29.02 47.22
CA GLY A 703 -57.08 28.37 47.01
C GLY A 703 -55.87 29.16 47.54
N GLY A 704 -56.05 30.02 48.54
CA GLY A 704 -54.98 30.88 49.07
C GLY A 704 -54.85 32.24 48.38
N THR A 705 -55.60 32.50 47.31
CA THR A 705 -55.66 33.82 46.64
C THR A 705 -56.92 34.57 47.08
N ASP A 706 -56.77 35.83 47.49
CA ASP A 706 -57.89 36.70 47.84
C ASP A 706 -58.53 37.31 46.59
N TYR A 707 -59.76 36.90 46.28
CA TYR A 707 -60.59 37.48 45.22
C TYR A 707 -61.46 38.60 45.79
N ALA A 708 -61.06 39.85 45.50
CA ALA A 708 -61.88 41.01 45.80
C ALA A 708 -63.02 41.13 44.78
N PHE A 709 -64.28 41.14 45.25
CA PHE A 709 -65.42 41.43 44.40
C PHE A 709 -65.51 42.93 44.08
N ALA A 710 -65.88 43.26 42.84
CA ALA A 710 -66.17 44.62 42.47
C ALA A 710 -67.45 45.13 43.18
N GLY A 711 -67.53 46.44 43.40
CA GLY A 711 -68.71 47.04 44.04
C GLY A 711 -68.89 46.69 45.53
N ALA A 712 -67.89 46.13 46.20
CA ALA A 712 -67.92 45.64 47.59
C ALA A 712 -68.57 46.57 48.64
N ASN A 713 -68.62 47.88 48.38
CA ASN A 713 -69.27 48.88 49.23
C ASN A 713 -70.35 49.63 48.43
N PRO A 714 -71.54 49.03 48.18
CA PRO A 714 -72.62 49.70 47.47
C PRO A 714 -73.19 50.86 48.31
N THR A 715 -73.37 52.01 47.68
CA THR A 715 -73.83 53.26 48.35
C THR A 715 -75.34 53.44 48.35
N SER A 716 -76.06 52.64 47.55
CA SER A 716 -77.52 52.49 47.56
C SER A 716 -77.92 51.11 47.03
N THR A 717 -79.19 50.74 47.14
CA THR A 717 -79.71 49.46 46.65
C THR A 717 -80.90 49.61 45.70
N VAL A 718 -81.06 48.63 44.81
CA VAL A 718 -82.24 48.47 43.95
C VAL A 718 -83.06 47.31 44.49
N SER A 719 -84.29 47.58 44.93
CA SER A 719 -85.20 46.57 45.45
C SER A 719 -86.38 46.32 44.50
N VAL A 720 -86.67 45.04 44.27
CA VAL A 720 -87.80 44.55 43.45
C VAL A 720 -88.90 43.87 44.29
N GLY A 721 -88.79 43.86 45.61
CA GLY A 721 -89.73 43.26 46.55
C GLY A 721 -89.33 43.51 48.01
N ASP A 722 -90.24 43.33 48.95
CA ASP A 722 -89.91 43.42 50.39
C ASP A 722 -89.33 42.08 50.90
N VAL A 723 -88.69 42.09 52.07
CA VAL A 723 -88.07 40.89 52.68
C VAL A 723 -89.15 39.86 53.03
N GLY A 724 -89.00 38.62 52.56
CA GLY A 724 -90.02 37.57 52.61
C GLY A 724 -91.13 37.71 51.57
N SER A 725 -90.99 38.63 50.61
CA SER A 725 -91.84 38.81 49.43
C SER A 725 -90.98 39.22 48.22
N GLU A 726 -89.80 38.61 48.12
CA GLU A 726 -88.86 38.77 47.03
C GLU A 726 -89.48 38.32 45.71
N ARG A 727 -89.11 39.00 44.61
CA ARG A 727 -89.59 38.69 43.27
C ARG A 727 -88.48 38.11 42.42
N THR A 728 -88.84 37.17 41.55
CA THR A 728 -87.93 36.70 40.52
C THR A 728 -87.64 37.83 39.54
N VAL A 729 -86.35 38.10 39.30
CA VAL A 729 -85.93 38.98 38.21
C VAL A 729 -85.75 38.08 36.98
N THR A 730 -86.76 38.05 36.12
CA THR A 730 -86.74 37.28 34.87
C THR A 730 -86.32 38.16 33.70
N ASN A 731 -85.83 37.56 32.62
CA ASN A 731 -85.26 38.27 31.47
C ASN A 731 -84.06 39.18 31.84
N VAL A 732 -83.35 38.86 32.93
CA VAL A 732 -82.02 39.40 33.20
C VAL A 732 -81.13 38.96 32.06
N ALA A 733 -80.83 39.89 31.17
CA ALA A 733 -79.75 39.73 30.21
C ALA A 733 -78.50 39.31 30.99
N ALA A 734 -77.81 38.33 30.45
CA ALA A 734 -76.59 37.79 31.01
C ALA A 734 -75.65 38.94 31.43
N GLY A 735 -75.35 39.00 32.74
CA GLY A 735 -74.56 40.09 33.31
C GLY A 735 -73.18 40.11 32.68
N ARG A 736 -72.65 41.28 32.33
CA ARG A 736 -71.25 41.33 31.91
C ARG A 736 -70.42 40.82 33.06
N LEU A 737 -69.36 40.14 32.73
CA LEU A 737 -68.62 39.32 33.66
C LEU A 737 -67.15 39.68 33.38
N SER A 738 -66.51 40.25 34.40
CA SER A 738 -65.16 40.81 34.37
C SER A 738 -64.76 41.21 35.80
N ALA A 739 -63.47 41.40 36.06
CA ALA A 739 -62.94 41.74 37.38
C ALA A 739 -63.50 43.04 38.03
N THR A 740 -64.16 43.90 37.25
CA THR A 740 -64.82 45.13 37.74
C THR A 740 -66.35 45.09 37.64
N SER A 741 -66.95 43.96 37.28
CA SER A 741 -68.40 43.88 37.06
C SER A 741 -69.21 43.83 38.36
N THR A 742 -70.33 44.55 38.35
CA THR A 742 -71.37 44.52 39.38
C THR A 742 -72.73 44.13 38.79
N ASP A 743 -72.73 43.52 37.60
CA ASP A 743 -73.96 43.07 36.92
C ASP A 743 -74.51 41.80 37.60
N ALA A 744 -75.83 41.57 37.52
CA ALA A 744 -76.45 40.38 38.09
C ALA A 744 -76.23 39.16 37.18
N VAL A 745 -75.64 38.10 37.74
CA VAL A 745 -75.43 36.82 37.06
C VAL A 745 -76.73 36.01 37.07
N ASN A 746 -77.13 35.46 35.92
CA ASN A 746 -78.41 34.75 35.75
C ASN A 746 -78.28 33.20 35.78
N GLY A 747 -79.39 32.46 35.73
CA GLY A 747 -79.41 31.03 36.07
C GLY A 747 -78.69 30.06 35.13
N SER A 748 -78.70 30.29 33.82
CA SER A 748 -77.80 29.54 32.92
C SER A 748 -76.45 30.23 32.74
N GLN A 749 -76.24 31.46 33.27
CA GLN A 749 -74.96 31.94 33.79
C GLN A 749 -74.60 31.30 35.15
N LEU A 750 -75.16 30.13 35.44
CA LEU A 750 -74.53 29.15 36.33
C LEU A 750 -74.48 27.74 35.69
N PHE A 751 -75.14 27.54 34.55
CA PHE A 751 -75.28 26.20 33.96
C PHE A 751 -74.12 25.84 33.03
N ALA A 752 -73.62 26.79 32.24
CA ALA A 752 -72.42 26.53 31.47
C ALA A 752 -71.24 26.20 32.40
N THR A 753 -71.25 26.62 33.70
CA THR A 753 -70.14 26.27 34.61
C THR A 753 -70.11 24.80 34.75
N ASN A 754 -71.25 24.27 35.15
CA ASN A 754 -71.32 22.92 35.60
C ASN A 754 -71.07 22.01 34.40
N GLN A 755 -71.51 22.40 33.18
CA GLN A 755 -71.12 21.77 31.92
C GLN A 755 -69.61 21.85 31.62
N GLN A 756 -68.97 23.02 31.70
CA GLN A 756 -67.54 23.17 31.39
C GLN A 756 -66.64 22.57 32.49
N VAL A 757 -67.08 22.57 33.74
CA VAL A 757 -66.42 21.91 34.88
C VAL A 757 -66.58 20.40 34.80
N GLU A 758 -67.72 19.88 34.36
CA GLU A 758 -67.92 18.45 34.08
C GLU A 758 -67.07 17.99 32.87
N GLY A 759 -67.01 18.81 31.82
CA GLY A 759 -66.10 18.62 30.68
C GLY A 759 -64.63 18.69 31.09
N ASN A 760 -64.23 19.67 31.90
CA ASN A 760 -62.88 19.78 32.46
C ASN A 760 -62.56 18.60 33.38
N THR A 761 -63.51 18.13 34.19
CA THR A 761 -63.33 16.95 35.07
C THR A 761 -63.10 15.69 34.22
N THR A 762 -63.85 15.53 33.14
CA THR A 762 -63.68 14.44 32.17
C THR A 762 -62.31 14.52 31.46
N ASN A 763 -61.92 15.72 30.99
CA ASN A 763 -60.62 15.94 30.36
C ASN A 763 -59.44 15.76 31.34
N ILE A 764 -59.59 16.13 32.61
CA ILE A 764 -58.58 15.92 33.66
C ILE A 764 -58.45 14.42 33.95
N ALA A 765 -59.55 13.67 34.01
CA ALA A 765 -59.51 12.22 34.16
C ALA A 765 -58.80 11.56 32.96
N GLN A 766 -59.13 11.95 31.72
CA GLN A 766 -58.45 11.44 30.52
C GLN A 766 -56.96 11.85 30.47
N ASN A 767 -56.62 13.08 30.83
CA ASN A 767 -55.22 13.52 30.91
C ASN A 767 -54.46 12.76 31.99
N THR A 768 -55.10 12.44 33.13
CA THR A 768 -54.50 11.61 34.18
C THR A 768 -54.21 10.20 33.65
N GLN A 769 -55.14 9.61 32.89
CA GLN A 769 -54.92 8.32 32.24
C GLN A 769 -53.80 8.41 31.19
N ASN A 770 -53.82 9.40 30.29
CA ASN A 770 -52.79 9.61 29.28
C ASN A 770 -51.39 9.84 29.90
N ILE A 771 -51.32 10.53 31.05
CA ILE A 771 -50.06 10.72 31.79
C ILE A 771 -49.62 9.42 32.46
N SER A 772 -50.54 8.59 32.96
CA SER A 772 -50.23 7.25 33.46
C SER A 772 -49.71 6.36 32.32
N ASP A 773 -50.41 6.30 31.20
CA ASP A 773 -50.04 5.50 30.02
C ASP A 773 -48.70 5.96 29.44
N LEU A 774 -48.43 7.28 29.43
CA LEU A 774 -47.13 7.83 29.06
C LEU A 774 -46.04 7.51 30.10
N GLY A 775 -46.36 7.55 31.39
CA GLY A 775 -45.46 7.13 32.47
C GLY A 775 -45.05 5.67 32.32
N ASP A 776 -46.04 4.78 32.16
CA ASP A 776 -45.84 3.37 31.87
C ASP A 776 -45.05 3.17 30.57
N THR A 777 -45.31 3.96 29.52
CA THR A 777 -44.54 3.90 28.26
C THR A 777 -43.08 4.31 28.46
N VAL A 778 -42.82 5.39 29.20
CA VAL A 778 -41.46 5.88 29.49
C VAL A 778 -40.72 4.88 30.39
N GLU A 779 -41.38 4.30 31.39
CA GLU A 779 -40.80 3.29 32.28
C GLU A 779 -40.55 1.97 31.55
N ASN A 780 -41.42 1.57 30.60
CA ASN A 780 -41.15 0.43 29.71
C ASN A 780 -39.94 0.69 28.77
N ILE A 781 -39.80 1.90 28.22
CA ILE A 781 -38.62 2.29 27.42
C ILE A 781 -37.34 2.23 28.28
N TYR A 782 -37.42 2.69 29.52
CA TYR A 782 -36.29 2.69 30.47
C TYR A 782 -35.90 1.27 30.92
N THR A 783 -36.86 0.40 31.18
CA THR A 783 -36.63 -0.95 31.74
C THR A 783 -36.47 -2.07 30.72
N THR A 784 -37.03 -1.91 29.51
CA THR A 784 -37.03 -2.96 28.46
C THR A 784 -36.45 -2.50 27.12
N GLY A 785 -36.14 -1.21 26.97
CA GLY A 785 -35.59 -0.62 25.74
C GLY A 785 -36.66 -0.26 24.70
N THR A 786 -36.21 -0.02 23.47
CA THR A 786 -37.09 0.28 22.32
C THR A 786 -37.14 -0.91 21.36
N LYS A 787 -38.14 -0.92 20.46
CA LYS A 787 -38.46 -1.98 19.50
C LYS A 787 -37.27 -2.71 18.84
N TYR A 788 -36.20 -1.98 18.52
CA TYR A 788 -35.01 -2.50 17.84
C TYR A 788 -33.71 -2.39 18.68
N PHE A 789 -33.82 -2.00 19.95
CA PHE A 789 -32.69 -1.81 20.87
C PHE A 789 -33.15 -2.15 22.30
N HIS A 790 -32.93 -3.39 22.74
CA HIS A 790 -33.18 -3.80 24.12
C HIS A 790 -31.86 -4.00 24.85
N ALA A 791 -31.82 -3.54 26.10
CA ALA A 791 -30.86 -4.00 27.09
C ALA A 791 -31.68 -4.47 28.30
N ASN A 792 -31.48 -5.71 28.74
CA ASN A 792 -32.21 -6.28 29.87
C ASN A 792 -31.34 -6.18 31.12
N SER A 793 -31.39 -5.03 31.80
CA SER A 793 -30.44 -4.66 32.85
C SER A 793 -31.15 -4.11 34.08
N THR A 794 -30.51 -4.25 35.25
CA THR A 794 -30.94 -3.63 36.51
C THR A 794 -29.85 -2.76 37.18
N GLY A 795 -28.73 -2.55 36.49
CA GLY A 795 -27.58 -1.80 37.01
C GLY A 795 -27.38 -0.45 36.33
N ALA A 796 -26.17 0.08 36.41
CA ALA A 796 -25.86 1.48 36.06
C ALA A 796 -25.99 1.81 34.56
N ASP A 797 -26.30 3.07 34.26
CA ASP A 797 -26.41 3.61 32.91
C ASP A 797 -25.10 3.48 32.10
N SER A 798 -25.23 3.40 30.78
CA SER A 798 -24.12 3.51 29.83
C SER A 798 -23.61 4.96 29.74
N GLN A 799 -22.30 5.13 29.55
CA GLN A 799 -21.63 6.43 29.53
C GLN A 799 -20.84 6.64 28.22
N ALA A 800 -21.43 7.41 27.30
CA ALA A 800 -20.75 7.93 26.11
C ALA A 800 -20.01 9.23 26.50
N LEU A 801 -18.81 9.09 27.09
CA LEU A 801 -18.02 10.22 27.62
C LEU A 801 -17.21 10.93 26.52
N GLY A 802 -16.79 10.20 25.50
CA GLY A 802 -16.09 10.75 24.34
C GLY A 802 -17.03 11.54 23.41
N LEU A 803 -16.51 12.57 22.74
CA LEU A 803 -17.24 13.30 21.71
C LEU A 803 -17.68 12.35 20.57
N ASP A 804 -18.94 12.39 20.19
CA ASP A 804 -19.54 11.49 19.17
C ASP A 804 -19.34 9.98 19.46
N SER A 805 -19.10 9.60 20.72
CA SER A 805 -18.99 8.20 21.15
C SER A 805 -20.35 7.53 21.37
N VAL A 806 -20.37 6.20 21.40
CA VAL A 806 -21.58 5.38 21.55
C VAL A 806 -21.35 4.32 22.63
N ALA A 807 -22.16 4.32 23.68
CA ALA A 807 -22.12 3.31 24.74
C ALA A 807 -23.46 2.57 24.81
N ILE A 808 -23.46 1.24 24.70
CA ILE A 808 -24.67 0.40 24.65
C ILE A 808 -24.54 -0.79 25.60
N GLY A 809 -25.45 -0.87 26.57
CA GLY A 809 -25.46 -1.90 27.62
C GLY A 809 -25.06 -1.34 28.99
N MET A 810 -25.45 -2.04 30.06
CA MET A 810 -25.25 -1.60 31.45
C MET A 810 -23.78 -1.25 31.72
N GLY A 811 -23.51 -0.07 32.25
CA GLY A 811 -22.17 0.34 32.66
C GLY A 811 -21.13 0.29 31.54
N ALA A 812 -21.55 0.24 30.27
CA ALA A 812 -20.65 0.39 29.13
C ALA A 812 -20.09 1.82 29.12
N VAL A 813 -18.78 2.00 28.97
CA VAL A 813 -18.12 3.31 28.99
C VAL A 813 -17.28 3.50 27.73
N ALA A 814 -17.70 4.44 26.88
CA ALA A 814 -16.94 4.87 25.71
C ALA A 814 -16.18 6.16 26.06
N ASN A 815 -14.86 6.06 26.27
CA ASN A 815 -14.04 7.14 26.82
C ASN A 815 -13.58 8.17 25.79
N ASN A 816 -13.24 7.74 24.56
CA ASN A 816 -12.59 8.60 23.57
C ASN A 816 -13.52 8.95 22.41
N ALA A 817 -13.13 9.96 21.62
CA ALA A 817 -13.97 10.49 20.56
C ALA A 817 -14.23 9.45 19.46
N GLY A 818 -15.50 9.24 19.10
CA GLY A 818 -15.92 8.24 18.10
C GLY A 818 -15.74 6.78 18.52
N ASP A 819 -15.42 6.48 19.79
CA ASP A 819 -15.38 5.11 20.30
C ASP A 819 -16.77 4.50 20.41
N ILE A 820 -16.85 3.17 20.32
CA ILE A 820 -18.06 2.40 20.58
C ILE A 820 -17.78 1.39 21.69
N ALA A 821 -18.46 1.51 22.83
CA ALA A 821 -18.47 0.50 23.89
C ALA A 821 -19.78 -0.33 23.79
N LEU A 822 -19.65 -1.60 23.42
CA LEU A 822 -20.76 -2.47 23.05
C LEU A 822 -20.86 -3.68 23.99
N GLY A 823 -21.97 -3.78 24.73
CA GLY A 823 -22.24 -4.82 25.74
C GLY A 823 -22.02 -4.34 27.17
N ALA A 824 -22.63 -5.03 28.15
CA ALA A 824 -22.52 -4.65 29.55
C ALA A 824 -21.07 -4.68 30.06
N GLY A 825 -20.67 -3.65 30.81
CA GLY A 825 -19.30 -3.49 31.33
C GLY A 825 -18.21 -3.34 30.27
N SER A 826 -18.56 -3.11 28.99
CA SER A 826 -17.58 -2.86 27.94
C SER A 826 -16.92 -1.51 28.13
N LEU A 827 -15.60 -1.44 28.04
CA LEU A 827 -14.78 -0.26 28.23
C LEU A 827 -13.98 0.01 26.97
N SER A 828 -14.09 1.20 26.38
CA SER A 828 -13.22 1.59 25.27
C SER A 828 -11.89 2.14 25.78
N GLU A 829 -10.81 1.67 25.16
CA GLU A 829 -9.46 2.19 25.33
C GLU A 829 -9.09 3.12 24.16
N ALA A 830 -8.01 3.89 24.33
CA ALA A 830 -7.48 4.73 23.26
C ALA A 830 -7.04 3.86 22.07
N ALA A 831 -7.38 4.30 20.86
CA ALA A 831 -6.96 3.64 19.62
C ALA A 831 -5.42 3.62 19.50
N VAL A 832 -4.85 2.41 19.47
CA VAL A 832 -3.41 2.19 19.27
C VAL A 832 -3.18 1.64 17.87
N GLY A 833 -2.28 2.27 17.11
CA GLY A 833 -1.91 1.81 15.78
C GLY A 833 -0.96 0.61 15.80
N THR A 834 -1.20 -0.34 14.90
CA THR A 834 -0.33 -1.51 14.68
C THR A 834 0.44 -1.32 13.38
N ALA A 835 1.75 -1.05 13.50
CA ALA A 835 2.65 -1.03 12.35
C ALA A 835 2.72 -2.43 11.68
N GLY A 836 3.14 -2.46 10.41
CA GLY A 836 3.40 -3.70 9.68
C GLY A 836 4.45 -4.60 10.35
N VAL A 837 4.54 -5.84 9.90
CA VAL A 837 5.46 -6.86 10.44
C VAL A 837 6.52 -7.23 9.40
N SER A 838 7.76 -7.48 9.84
CA SER A 838 8.80 -8.08 8.99
C SER A 838 8.84 -9.59 9.24
N ILE A 839 8.66 -10.40 8.18
CA ILE A 839 8.74 -11.86 8.24
C ILE A 839 9.82 -12.31 7.26
N ASN A 840 10.82 -13.04 7.75
CA ASN A 840 12.01 -13.44 6.99
C ASN A 840 12.69 -12.28 6.22
N GLY A 841 12.77 -11.10 6.85
CA GLY A 841 13.37 -9.90 6.26
C GLY A 841 12.53 -9.21 5.17
N THR A 842 11.30 -9.67 4.92
CA THR A 842 10.34 -9.01 4.03
C THR A 842 9.32 -8.24 4.87
N ASP A 843 9.16 -6.94 4.61
CA ASP A 843 8.24 -6.07 5.34
C ASP A 843 6.82 -6.12 4.74
N TYR A 844 5.83 -6.45 5.59
CA TYR A 844 4.42 -6.53 5.23
C TYR A 844 3.63 -5.42 5.93
N ALA A 845 3.16 -4.44 5.16
CA ALA A 845 2.29 -3.39 5.67
C ALA A 845 0.85 -3.89 5.89
N PHE A 846 0.24 -3.53 7.02
CA PHE A 846 -1.16 -3.84 7.30
C PHE A 846 -2.10 -2.70 6.87
N ALA A 847 -3.28 -3.07 6.36
CA ALA A 847 -4.35 -2.13 6.09
C ALA A 847 -5.00 -1.65 7.40
N GLY A 848 -5.33 -0.36 7.47
CA GLY A 848 -5.92 0.23 8.69
C GLY A 848 -4.96 0.28 9.88
N ALA A 849 -3.65 0.41 9.64
CA ALA A 849 -2.60 0.47 10.68
C ALA A 849 -2.73 1.62 11.71
N ALA A 850 -3.54 2.65 11.42
CA ALA A 850 -3.77 3.80 12.29
C ALA A 850 -5.29 4.04 12.48
N PRO A 851 -5.96 3.30 13.38
CA PRO A 851 -7.36 3.56 13.75
C PRO A 851 -7.53 4.92 14.43
N THR A 852 -8.66 5.57 14.21
CA THR A 852 -9.03 6.84 14.86
C THR A 852 -9.83 6.66 16.16
N SER A 853 -10.50 5.52 16.32
CA SER A 853 -11.29 5.14 17.49
C SER A 853 -11.37 3.62 17.61
N THR A 854 -11.89 3.09 18.72
CA THR A 854 -12.06 1.65 18.96
C THR A 854 -13.52 1.23 19.07
N LEU A 855 -13.84 0.03 18.55
CA LEU A 855 -15.03 -0.72 18.95
C LEU A 855 -14.60 -1.71 20.02
N SER A 856 -14.96 -1.45 21.27
CA SER A 856 -14.74 -2.37 22.38
C SER A 856 -15.98 -3.23 22.60
N VAL A 857 -15.76 -4.55 22.62
CA VAL A 857 -16.77 -5.58 22.92
C VAL A 857 -16.62 -6.15 24.33
N GLY A 858 -15.81 -5.55 25.20
CA GLY A 858 -15.57 -6.05 26.55
C GLY A 858 -14.67 -5.12 27.36
N SER A 859 -14.01 -5.67 28.38
CA SER A 859 -12.95 -4.99 29.14
C SER A 859 -11.84 -6.00 29.46
N GLU A 860 -10.66 -5.53 29.87
CA GLU A 860 -9.52 -6.39 30.21
C GLU A 860 -9.91 -7.42 31.29
N GLY A 861 -9.74 -8.72 30.99
CA GLY A 861 -10.16 -9.83 31.85
C GLY A 861 -11.66 -10.17 31.80
N ALA A 862 -12.44 -9.46 30.99
CA ALA A 862 -13.86 -9.69 30.74
C ALA A 862 -14.16 -9.59 29.23
N GLU A 863 -13.32 -10.22 28.41
CA GLU A 863 -13.44 -10.21 26.95
C GLU A 863 -14.61 -11.08 26.46
N ARG A 864 -15.04 -10.79 25.23
CA ARG A 864 -16.11 -11.52 24.53
C ARG A 864 -15.60 -12.16 23.25
N THR A 865 -16.06 -13.38 22.96
CA THR A 865 -15.95 -13.93 21.59
C THR A 865 -16.81 -13.13 20.63
N ILE A 866 -16.33 -12.87 19.42
CA ILE A 866 -17.19 -12.37 18.34
C ILE A 866 -17.63 -13.58 17.49
N THR A 867 -18.91 -13.92 17.51
CA THR A 867 -19.49 -15.11 16.87
C THR A 867 -20.28 -14.77 15.61
N ASN A 868 -20.47 -15.78 14.76
CA ASN A 868 -21.13 -15.67 13.44
C ASN A 868 -20.48 -14.63 12.51
N VAL A 869 -19.14 -14.48 12.63
CA VAL A 869 -18.30 -13.68 11.74
C VAL A 869 -18.05 -14.47 10.46
N GLY A 870 -18.57 -13.95 9.34
CA GLY A 870 -18.31 -14.47 8.00
C GLY A 870 -16.84 -14.26 7.61
N ALA A 871 -16.29 -15.16 6.80
CA ALA A 871 -14.87 -15.12 6.43
C ALA A 871 -14.51 -13.78 5.76
N GLY A 872 -13.58 -13.03 6.36
CA GLY A 872 -13.11 -11.76 5.82
C GLY A 872 -12.37 -11.96 4.51
N ARG A 873 -12.46 -11.01 3.58
CA ARG A 873 -11.70 -11.11 2.32
C ARG A 873 -10.21 -10.99 2.64
N LEU A 874 -9.36 -11.82 2.03
CA LEU A 874 -7.92 -11.76 2.24
C LEU A 874 -7.25 -11.02 1.09
N SER A 875 -6.72 -9.83 1.37
CA SER A 875 -5.93 -9.01 0.45
C SER A 875 -5.09 -7.99 1.22
N SER A 876 -4.07 -7.44 0.58
CA SER A 876 -3.19 -6.40 1.16
C SER A 876 -3.92 -5.13 1.62
N THR A 877 -5.12 -4.86 1.09
CA THR A 877 -5.95 -3.70 1.46
C THR A 877 -7.13 -4.07 2.37
N SER A 878 -7.24 -5.33 2.80
CA SER A 878 -8.41 -5.81 3.54
C SER A 878 -8.38 -5.40 5.01
N THR A 879 -9.47 -4.74 5.42
CA THR A 879 -9.83 -4.44 6.80
C THR A 879 -11.05 -5.27 7.23
N ASP A 880 -11.27 -6.45 6.65
CA ASP A 880 -12.30 -7.38 7.15
C ASP A 880 -11.74 -8.18 8.34
N ALA A 881 -12.50 -8.43 9.41
CA ALA A 881 -12.08 -9.37 10.46
C ALA A 881 -11.89 -10.78 9.86
N VAL A 882 -10.86 -11.49 10.32
CA VAL A 882 -10.72 -12.92 10.00
C VAL A 882 -11.37 -13.79 11.08
N ASN A 883 -11.97 -14.90 10.66
CA ASN A 883 -12.60 -15.85 11.57
C ASN A 883 -11.73 -17.11 11.79
N GLY A 884 -12.17 -17.97 12.70
CA GLY A 884 -11.42 -19.17 13.09
C GLY A 884 -11.16 -20.17 11.95
N SER A 885 -12.00 -20.25 10.92
CA SER A 885 -11.77 -21.19 9.81
C SER A 885 -10.66 -20.72 8.86
N GLN A 886 -10.45 -19.41 8.73
CA GLN A 886 -9.34 -18.84 7.98
C GLN A 886 -8.01 -19.06 8.70
N LEU A 887 -7.97 -18.79 10.01
CA LEU A 887 -6.79 -19.09 10.83
C LEU A 887 -6.48 -20.59 10.87
N TYR A 888 -7.50 -21.44 10.93
CA TYR A 888 -7.33 -22.90 10.84
C TYR A 888 -6.67 -23.32 9.52
N ALA A 889 -7.12 -22.77 8.37
CA ALA A 889 -6.50 -23.06 7.07
C ALA A 889 -5.01 -22.66 7.03
N THR A 890 -4.64 -21.51 7.60
CA THR A 890 -3.25 -21.07 7.77
C THR A 890 -2.46 -22.02 8.67
N ASN A 891 -3.01 -22.43 9.81
CA ASN A 891 -2.36 -23.38 10.72
C ASN A 891 -2.13 -24.74 10.05
N THR A 892 -3.10 -25.28 9.29
CA THR A 892 -2.91 -26.51 8.50
C THR A 892 -1.82 -26.36 7.44
N ALA A 893 -1.66 -25.19 6.81
CA ALA A 893 -0.55 -24.93 5.89
C ALA A 893 0.82 -24.94 6.61
N VAL A 894 0.90 -24.37 7.82
CA VAL A 894 2.10 -24.40 8.67
C VAL A 894 2.43 -25.82 9.17
N GLU A 895 1.42 -26.64 9.48
CA GLU A 895 1.59 -28.06 9.84
C GLU A 895 2.12 -28.88 8.66
N ASN A 896 1.58 -28.67 7.45
CA ASN A 896 2.07 -29.31 6.23
C ASN A 896 3.53 -28.93 5.92
N LEU A 897 3.90 -27.66 6.09
CA LEU A 897 5.28 -27.19 6.01
C LEU A 897 6.21 -27.93 6.97
N ASN A 898 5.78 -28.11 8.23
CA ASN A 898 6.56 -28.84 9.22
C ASN A 898 6.74 -30.33 8.84
N VAL A 899 5.76 -30.95 8.18
CA VAL A 899 5.91 -32.31 7.62
C VAL A 899 6.93 -32.33 6.47
N SER A 900 6.87 -31.39 5.53
CA SER A 900 7.83 -31.31 4.41
C SER A 900 9.27 -31.06 4.87
N VAL A 901 9.47 -30.19 5.87
CA VAL A 901 10.78 -29.95 6.50
C VAL A 901 11.25 -31.19 7.27
N GLY A 902 10.36 -31.88 7.98
CA GLY A 902 10.69 -33.14 8.65
C GLY A 902 11.09 -34.26 7.68
N GLY A 903 10.46 -34.33 6.51
CA GLY A 903 10.85 -35.23 5.41
C GLY A 903 12.26 -34.92 4.91
N LEU A 904 12.53 -33.66 4.56
CA LEU A 904 13.87 -33.18 4.19
C LEU A 904 14.95 -33.56 5.22
N GLN A 905 14.66 -33.41 6.51
CA GLN A 905 15.61 -33.74 7.58
C GLN A 905 15.90 -35.24 7.70
N ASN A 906 15.02 -36.11 7.24
CA ASN A 906 15.26 -37.55 7.24
C ASN A 906 15.96 -38.00 5.95
N ASP A 907 15.53 -37.46 4.80
CA ASP A 907 15.91 -38.00 3.49
C ASP A 907 17.04 -37.23 2.78
N ALA A 908 17.36 -36.00 3.15
CA ALA A 908 18.49 -35.28 2.54
C ALA A 908 19.86 -35.79 3.01
N LEU A 909 20.89 -35.58 2.19
CA LEU A 909 22.29 -35.81 2.57
C LEU A 909 22.74 -34.74 3.59
N LEU A 910 22.85 -35.12 4.87
CA LEU A 910 23.15 -34.18 5.96
C LEU A 910 24.65 -34.02 6.22
N TRP A 911 25.03 -32.87 6.75
CA TRP A 911 26.34 -32.63 7.34
C TRP A 911 26.46 -33.34 8.70
N ASP A 912 27.51 -34.14 8.88
CA ASP A 912 27.89 -34.72 10.17
C ASP A 912 29.02 -33.91 10.78
N GLU A 913 28.73 -33.18 11.87
CA GLU A 913 29.71 -32.33 12.56
C GLU A 913 30.89 -33.11 13.16
N ASN A 914 30.74 -34.40 13.47
CA ASN A 914 31.80 -35.22 14.04
C ASN A 914 32.76 -35.74 12.97
N LEU A 915 32.23 -36.02 11.77
CA LEU A 915 33.03 -36.42 10.61
C LEU A 915 33.61 -35.22 9.87
N GLY A 916 33.00 -34.03 10.02
CA GLY A 916 33.37 -32.84 9.25
C GLY A 916 33.08 -32.99 7.75
N ALA A 917 32.03 -33.75 7.41
CA ALA A 917 31.68 -34.13 6.04
C ALA A 917 30.17 -34.35 5.87
N PHE A 918 29.68 -34.35 4.64
CA PHE A 918 28.32 -34.82 4.34
C PHE A 918 28.26 -36.35 4.40
N SER A 919 27.28 -36.90 5.12
CA SER A 919 27.18 -38.33 5.40
C SER A 919 26.06 -39.00 4.60
N ALA A 920 26.41 -40.05 3.86
CA ALA A 920 25.47 -40.90 3.14
C ALA A 920 24.87 -42.02 4.00
N SER A 921 24.82 -41.86 5.33
CA SER A 921 24.48 -42.97 6.24
C SER A 921 22.99 -43.07 6.63
N HIS A 922 22.16 -42.12 6.18
CA HIS A 922 20.68 -42.09 6.34
C HIS A 922 20.19 -42.53 7.74
N GLY A 923 20.55 -41.76 8.78
CA GLY A 923 20.15 -42.02 10.17
C GLY A 923 20.75 -43.28 10.82
N SER A 924 21.64 -43.99 10.13
CA SER A 924 22.36 -45.19 10.58
C SER A 924 23.89 -44.93 10.55
N THR A 925 24.69 -45.95 10.90
CA THR A 925 26.15 -45.97 10.68
C THR A 925 26.56 -46.69 9.39
N THR A 926 25.60 -47.23 8.65
CA THR A 926 25.82 -47.89 7.35
C THR A 926 25.90 -46.86 6.23
N VAL A 927 27.08 -46.69 5.63
CA VAL A 927 27.27 -45.88 4.41
C VAL A 927 26.47 -46.45 3.23
N ASN A 928 25.71 -45.60 2.54
CA ASN A 928 24.91 -45.97 1.39
C ASN A 928 25.51 -45.47 0.07
N ARG A 929 25.00 -46.02 -1.03
CA ARG A 929 25.37 -45.60 -2.39
C ARG A 929 24.74 -44.24 -2.72
N ILE A 930 25.42 -43.51 -3.61
CA ILE A 930 24.81 -42.44 -4.41
C ILE A 930 24.57 -42.98 -5.83
N THR A 931 23.34 -42.89 -6.32
CA THR A 931 22.91 -43.31 -7.66
C THR A 931 22.66 -42.09 -8.55
N ASN A 932 22.46 -42.33 -9.85
CA ASN A 932 22.23 -41.29 -10.86
C ASN A 932 23.36 -40.25 -10.97
N VAL A 933 24.59 -40.63 -10.61
CA VAL A 933 25.79 -39.81 -10.81
C VAL A 933 26.24 -39.90 -12.28
N ALA A 934 26.17 -38.78 -12.99
CA ALA A 934 26.70 -38.65 -14.35
C ALA A 934 28.21 -38.88 -14.39
N ALA A 935 28.77 -39.13 -15.57
CA ALA A 935 30.21 -39.24 -15.72
C ALA A 935 30.86 -37.87 -15.42
N GLY A 936 31.80 -37.85 -14.48
CA GLY A 936 32.59 -36.67 -14.16
C GLY A 936 33.57 -36.34 -15.29
N GLU A 937 33.92 -35.07 -15.44
CA GLU A 937 34.94 -34.65 -16.40
C GLU A 937 36.32 -35.19 -15.99
N LEU A 938 37.14 -35.63 -16.97
CA LEU A 938 38.48 -36.16 -16.71
C LEU A 938 39.53 -35.13 -17.16
N SER A 939 40.02 -34.34 -16.21
CA SER A 939 41.06 -33.32 -16.43
C SER A 939 41.87 -33.09 -15.15
N ASP A 940 43.05 -32.48 -15.28
CA ASP A 940 43.97 -32.15 -14.17
C ASP A 940 43.36 -31.31 -13.04
N LYS A 941 42.26 -30.60 -13.34
CA LYS A 941 41.54 -29.69 -12.42
C LYS A 941 40.12 -30.15 -12.09
N SER A 942 39.70 -31.33 -12.56
CA SER A 942 38.34 -31.80 -12.33
C SER A 942 38.09 -32.13 -10.85
N THR A 943 37.03 -31.53 -10.31
CA THR A 943 36.49 -31.78 -8.97
C THR A 943 35.19 -32.58 -9.02
N ASP A 944 34.90 -33.24 -10.13
CA ASP A 944 33.69 -34.05 -10.24
C ASP A 944 33.87 -35.41 -9.56
N ALA A 945 32.83 -35.94 -8.91
CA ALA A 945 32.78 -37.36 -8.57
C ALA A 945 32.89 -38.20 -9.86
N VAL A 946 33.75 -39.24 -9.86
CA VAL A 946 33.74 -40.24 -10.94
C VAL A 946 32.71 -41.31 -10.64
N ASN A 947 32.03 -41.79 -11.69
CA ASN A 947 31.09 -42.89 -11.55
C ASN A 947 31.73 -44.24 -11.94
N GLY A 948 31.02 -45.33 -11.64
CA GLY A 948 31.53 -46.69 -11.85
C GLY A 948 31.87 -47.04 -13.31
N SER A 949 31.29 -46.37 -14.31
CA SER A 949 31.58 -46.68 -15.72
C SER A 949 32.96 -46.15 -16.15
N GLN A 950 33.41 -45.04 -15.56
CA GLN A 950 34.72 -44.45 -15.84
C GLN A 950 35.85 -45.28 -15.22
N LEU A 951 35.65 -45.77 -13.98
CA LEU A 951 36.58 -46.70 -13.34
C LEU A 951 36.62 -48.04 -14.09
N TYR A 952 35.48 -48.53 -14.57
CA TYR A 952 35.42 -49.75 -15.40
C TYR A 952 36.21 -49.60 -16.71
N ALA A 953 36.04 -48.49 -17.45
CA ALA A 953 36.81 -48.23 -18.66
C ALA A 953 38.34 -48.17 -18.40
N THR A 954 38.74 -47.59 -17.27
CA THR A 954 40.14 -47.55 -16.82
C THR A 954 40.69 -48.95 -16.58
N ASN A 955 39.92 -49.83 -15.92
CA ASN A 955 40.31 -51.22 -15.68
C ASN A 955 40.45 -52.03 -16.97
N GLN A 956 39.60 -51.81 -17.99
CA GLN A 956 39.74 -52.47 -19.30
C GLN A 956 41.08 -52.12 -19.99
N ASN A 957 41.57 -50.88 -19.84
CA ASN A 957 42.88 -50.49 -20.39
C ASN A 957 44.03 -51.17 -19.65
N VAL A 958 43.92 -51.36 -18.33
CA VAL A 958 44.90 -52.11 -17.52
C VAL A 958 44.93 -53.59 -17.91
N GLU A 959 43.77 -54.20 -18.17
CA GLU A 959 43.66 -55.58 -18.66
C GLU A 959 44.30 -55.76 -20.04
N ALA A 960 44.06 -54.82 -20.96
CA ALA A 960 44.68 -54.81 -22.28
C ALA A 960 46.21 -54.68 -22.22
N ASN A 961 46.73 -53.79 -21.36
CA ASN A 961 48.18 -53.68 -21.10
C ASN A 961 48.75 -54.99 -20.53
N THR A 962 48.04 -55.64 -19.60
CA THR A 962 48.44 -56.93 -19.00
C THR A 962 48.56 -58.02 -20.07
N THR A 963 47.59 -58.09 -20.98
CA THR A 963 47.63 -59.04 -22.11
C THR A 963 48.82 -58.78 -23.04
N SER A 964 49.08 -57.52 -23.36
CA SER A 964 50.21 -57.12 -24.22
C SER A 964 51.57 -57.48 -23.60
N ILE A 965 51.72 -57.32 -22.27
CA ILE A 965 52.94 -57.71 -21.54
C ILE A 965 53.14 -59.24 -21.60
N ASN A 966 52.09 -60.03 -21.40
CA ASN A 966 52.18 -61.49 -21.48
C ASN A 966 52.62 -61.96 -22.88
N ASN A 967 52.02 -61.40 -23.95
CA ASN A 967 52.40 -61.73 -25.34
C ASN A 967 53.88 -61.40 -25.65
N LEU A 968 54.42 -60.32 -25.06
CA LEU A 968 55.84 -59.99 -25.17
C LEU A 968 56.71 -60.99 -24.39
N GLY A 969 56.27 -61.41 -23.20
CA GLY A 969 56.90 -62.47 -22.41
C GLY A 969 57.02 -63.78 -23.19
N ASP A 970 55.91 -64.25 -23.75
CA ASP A 970 55.86 -65.45 -24.62
C ASP A 970 56.82 -65.32 -25.80
N THR A 971 56.92 -64.14 -26.42
CA THR A 971 57.83 -63.89 -27.55
C THR A 971 59.30 -64.00 -27.14
N VAL A 972 59.67 -63.42 -25.99
CA VAL A 972 61.03 -63.47 -25.45
C VAL A 972 61.40 -64.90 -25.00
N GLU A 973 60.48 -65.62 -24.35
CA GLU A 973 60.69 -67.01 -23.94
C GLU A 973 60.86 -67.96 -25.15
N ASN A 974 60.10 -67.76 -26.22
CA ASN A 974 60.27 -68.52 -27.47
C ASN A 974 61.65 -68.30 -28.11
N ILE A 975 62.17 -67.06 -28.12
CA ILE A 975 63.52 -66.76 -28.62
C ILE A 975 64.58 -67.49 -27.77
N TYR A 976 64.44 -67.46 -26.44
CA TYR A 976 65.37 -68.11 -25.52
C TYR A 976 65.37 -69.64 -25.65
N ASN A 977 64.20 -70.26 -25.82
CA ASN A 977 64.06 -71.71 -25.84
C ASN A 977 64.24 -72.37 -27.23
N THR A 978 64.02 -71.66 -28.34
CA THR A 978 63.97 -72.28 -29.69
C THR A 978 64.94 -71.72 -30.74
N GLY A 979 65.59 -70.57 -30.49
CA GLY A 979 66.57 -69.99 -31.41
C GLY A 979 65.99 -69.18 -32.58
N THR A 980 66.86 -68.52 -33.35
CA THR A 980 66.47 -67.51 -34.35
C THR A 980 66.17 -68.08 -35.75
N LYS A 981 65.20 -67.45 -36.42
CA LYS A 981 64.46 -67.98 -37.59
C LYS A 981 65.28 -68.25 -38.87
N TYR A 982 66.54 -67.82 -38.97
CA TYR A 982 67.38 -68.08 -40.14
C TYR A 982 68.13 -69.43 -40.14
N PHE A 983 67.66 -70.41 -39.36
CA PHE A 983 67.71 -71.81 -39.78
C PHE A 983 66.28 -72.35 -40.02
N HIS A 984 65.82 -72.30 -41.27
CA HIS A 984 64.57 -72.93 -41.68
C HIS A 984 64.76 -74.44 -41.91
N ALA A 985 64.26 -75.27 -40.98
CA ALA A 985 64.09 -76.71 -41.18
C ALA A 985 62.60 -77.08 -41.09
N ASN A 986 61.95 -77.30 -42.24
CA ASN A 986 60.56 -77.75 -42.30
C ASN A 986 60.49 -79.26 -41.97
N SER A 987 60.34 -79.58 -40.69
CA SER A 987 60.43 -80.94 -40.13
C SER A 987 59.21 -81.28 -39.29
N THR A 988 58.68 -82.50 -39.44
CA THR A 988 57.66 -83.10 -38.56
C THR A 988 58.24 -84.17 -37.63
N GLY A 989 59.56 -84.41 -37.65
CA GLY A 989 60.26 -85.29 -36.72
C GLY A 989 60.96 -84.52 -35.59
N ALA A 990 61.33 -85.25 -34.55
CA ALA A 990 61.81 -84.72 -33.27
C ALA A 990 63.01 -83.76 -33.35
N ASP A 991 63.10 -82.87 -32.36
CA ASP A 991 64.09 -81.79 -32.29
C ASP A 991 65.54 -82.26 -32.19
N SER A 992 66.46 -81.40 -32.62
CA SER A 992 67.90 -81.55 -32.41
C SER A 992 68.29 -81.31 -30.95
N GLN A 993 69.14 -82.16 -30.39
CA GLN A 993 69.58 -82.08 -29.00
C GLN A 993 71.10 -81.89 -28.90
N ALA A 994 71.53 -80.68 -28.52
CA ALA A 994 72.91 -80.36 -28.20
C ALA A 994 73.18 -80.66 -26.71
N LEU A 995 73.59 -81.89 -26.41
CA LEU A 995 73.81 -82.39 -25.05
C LEU A 995 75.28 -82.29 -24.59
N GLY A 996 76.21 -81.98 -25.50
CA GLY A 996 77.61 -81.69 -25.18
C GLY A 996 77.84 -80.21 -24.88
N LEU A 997 78.71 -79.91 -23.92
CA LEU A 997 79.22 -78.56 -23.68
C LEU A 997 79.84 -78.02 -24.99
N ASP A 998 79.48 -76.80 -25.40
CA ASP A 998 79.91 -76.19 -26.68
C ASP A 998 79.64 -77.05 -27.93
N SER A 999 78.52 -77.79 -27.96
CA SER A 999 78.09 -78.58 -29.12
C SER A 999 76.97 -77.90 -29.92
N VAL A 1000 76.98 -78.08 -31.25
CA VAL A 1000 75.99 -77.50 -32.16
C VAL A 1000 75.37 -78.61 -33.01
N ALA A 1001 74.10 -78.92 -32.72
CA ALA A 1001 73.30 -79.90 -33.45
C ALA A 1001 72.37 -79.18 -34.45
N ILE A 1002 72.48 -79.51 -35.74
CA ILE A 1002 71.64 -78.89 -36.79
C ILE A 1002 70.94 -79.99 -37.60
N GLY A 1003 69.62 -80.03 -37.52
CA GLY A 1003 68.75 -80.92 -38.30
C GLY A 1003 67.88 -81.87 -37.47
N MET A 1004 66.79 -82.37 -38.07
CA MET A 1004 65.82 -83.28 -37.45
C MET A 1004 66.50 -84.48 -36.79
N GLY A 1005 66.25 -84.68 -35.49
CA GLY A 1005 66.80 -85.78 -34.68
C GLY A 1005 68.32 -85.76 -34.49
N ALA A 1006 69.01 -84.67 -34.82
CA ALA A 1006 70.45 -84.56 -34.63
C ALA A 1006 70.80 -84.46 -33.14
N VAL A 1007 71.50 -85.45 -32.59
CA VAL A 1007 72.01 -85.42 -31.21
C VAL A 1007 73.53 -85.21 -31.22
N ALA A 1008 73.99 -84.07 -30.71
CA ALA A 1008 75.40 -83.75 -30.53
C ALA A 1008 75.77 -83.91 -29.05
N ASN A 1009 76.61 -84.88 -28.72
CA ASN A 1009 76.88 -85.32 -27.36
C ASN A 1009 78.33 -85.09 -26.88
N ASN A 1010 79.18 -84.48 -27.70
CA ASN A 1010 80.59 -84.17 -27.41
C ASN A 1010 80.92 -82.73 -27.83
N ALA A 1011 81.88 -82.12 -27.15
CA ALA A 1011 82.28 -80.72 -27.36
C ALA A 1011 82.93 -80.46 -28.73
N GLY A 1012 82.61 -79.31 -29.34
CA GLY A 1012 83.31 -78.78 -30.51
C GLY A 1012 83.03 -79.47 -31.86
N ILE A 1013 82.04 -80.35 -31.97
CA ILE A 1013 81.70 -81.04 -33.23
C ILE A 1013 80.38 -80.50 -33.81
N LEU A 1014 80.47 -79.81 -34.95
CA LEU A 1014 79.34 -79.54 -35.83
C LEU A 1014 79.01 -80.82 -36.62
N ARG A 1015 77.81 -81.39 -36.42
CA ARG A 1015 77.42 -82.64 -37.07
C ARG A 1015 76.15 -82.45 -37.92
N TRP A 1016 76.32 -82.37 -39.24
CA TRP A 1016 75.21 -82.40 -40.19
C TRP A 1016 74.71 -83.84 -40.39
N ALA A 1017 73.40 -84.04 -40.38
CA ALA A 1017 72.79 -85.31 -40.78
C ALA A 1017 72.84 -85.43 -42.32
N GLN A 1018 73.64 -86.35 -42.84
CA GLN A 1018 73.59 -86.71 -44.27
C GLN A 1018 72.27 -87.42 -44.57
N ALA A 1019 71.40 -86.75 -45.33
CA ALA A 1019 70.42 -87.44 -46.17
C ALA A 1019 71.11 -87.98 -47.44
N LEU A 1020 70.53 -89.04 -48.00
CA LEU A 1020 70.74 -89.46 -49.39
C LEU A 1020 69.93 -88.55 -50.32
#